data_AF-A0A520XXE4-F1
#
_entry.id   AF-A0A520XXE4-F1
#
_cell.length_a   1.000
_cell.length_b   1.000
_cell.length_c   1.000
_cell.angle_alpha   90.00
_cell.angle_beta   90.00
_cell.angle_gamma   90.00
#
_symmetry.space_group_name_H-M   'P 1'
#
loop_
_entity.id
_entity.type
_entity.pdbx_description
1 polymer ?
#
loop_
_entity_poly.entity_id
_entity_poly.type
_entity_poly.pdbx_seq_one_letter_code
_entity_poly.pdbx_strand_id
1 'polypeptide(L)'
;MSRSTMEAPVASVAILGPLDVRLGADSVPLTGERSRRILATLVDGGATGATVGRLAELIWDDDDRPLEPTAHVRTAISRLRRQLAGSGVDVAAVVESMPGGYRLADGVDVDAWLFESELRDAPSVGSPRERLEFLDRALERWRGEPYSGFEDVVELAPAAARMVELRLDAEERRLSLLLELGDVQRAAVRGRLLADSQPWREELQRLHALALYQSGRQSDALDVIATYGQRVRSELGLDPGPELRDLESAILNHDAALRRHQPTHQALRGYELQTVLNYGRDDNEILRRRASQAGDDRDVVIESMTLDASHRPEDIERYVDRIDRRAAIVHPAIEPVLDRWREPGALHVVVPLYPTRLDDELAVALLDVRGMTKLVVDIAAGLDHLHAHGVVHAAVAEQTVFSDRRGRRRLGAFPPDPGRASFAEDVAALSQLAIRALAGTSTADRSSIEASLASTSRPLEAAELLIEARDGKIDRAGELAERLASLSGIEDSGSAGDSPENPYPGLSAFAEIQHRDFHGREAVVEELFERWRDVSASRLVVLTGASGSGKSSTLLAGVVPAIRRGALPGSDRWAIASMRPGADPIAALGNALAAIATTASADPVAVLQKGGEPAGLIEQAIDVSIGPDRELLLIVDQFEELFSITDIARADAFTDLLAQALTTASRVRVIASLRADWLDRPLQRQPFAGVFRESVVPLAPLTSKELDQAIVRPAADRGVEITVALRERLVADVLAEQGALPLVSVALHELWRLHSGAGVIDLEDYDRLGGLAGALVGRAEALADQLGKTGVAELRRLFGRVVSVDTDRRPVGRAAKLSEVLSAGITQATIDAAIDARLISVDRDPETREPMLSPTHDSLLEHWPRLADWLRDDRTHLLEHGRLTDAADTWSRDDRDPALLLRSSRLDRALELDSAGVSVSTVEAALISASVEEQERTTRE
;
A
#
# COMPACT_ATOMS: atom_id res chain seq x y z
N MET A 1 27.27 37.12 -13.54
CA MET A 1 28.35 37.82 -12.80
C MET A 1 28.56 37.08 -11.50
N SER A 2 29.78 36.65 -11.24
CA SER A 2 30.18 35.79 -10.14
C SER A 2 29.95 36.43 -8.76
N ARG A 3 29.16 35.78 -7.89
CA ARG A 3 29.37 35.87 -6.43
C ARG A 3 30.35 34.77 -6.03
N SER A 4 31.63 35.01 -6.30
CA SER A 4 32.72 34.34 -5.58
C SER A 4 32.80 34.94 -4.18
N THR A 5 33.13 34.09 -3.20
CA THR A 5 33.26 34.34 -1.74
C THR A 5 31.93 34.34 -0.97
N MET A 6 31.58 33.18 -0.39
CA MET A 6 30.45 32.97 0.51
C MET A 6 30.68 33.68 1.85
N GLU A 7 30.21 34.92 1.98
CA GLU A 7 29.71 35.38 3.28
C GLU A 7 28.29 34.81 3.44
N ALA A 8 28.00 34.19 4.58
CA ALA A 8 26.66 33.70 4.88
C ALA A 8 25.66 34.86 4.82
N PRO A 9 24.44 34.66 4.27
CA PRO A 9 23.45 35.72 4.13
C PRO A 9 23.13 36.31 5.51
N VAL A 10 22.98 37.64 5.55
CA VAL A 10 22.71 38.39 6.80
C VAL A 10 21.33 38.01 7.35
N ALA A 11 20.39 37.72 6.46
CA ALA A 11 19.05 37.21 6.78
C ALA A 11 18.52 36.33 5.66
N SER A 12 17.62 35.40 5.98
CA SER A 12 16.80 34.69 5.00
C SER A 12 15.32 34.84 5.31
N VAL A 13 14.52 35.00 4.26
CA VAL A 13 13.06 35.10 4.33
C VAL A 13 12.47 34.02 3.43
N ALA A 14 11.61 33.20 4.01
CA ALA A 14 11.02 32.08 3.30
C ALA A 14 9.50 32.28 3.17
N ILE A 15 8.99 32.37 1.94
CA ILE A 15 7.58 32.60 1.59
C ILE A 15 6.98 31.50 0.69
N LEU A 16 7.80 30.55 0.19
CA LEU A 16 7.33 29.38 -0.56
C LEU A 16 6.78 28.32 0.40
N GLY A 17 5.77 28.70 1.18
CA GLY A 17 5.26 27.99 2.36
C GLY A 17 4.92 28.99 3.46
N PRO A 18 4.71 28.53 4.72
CA PRO A 18 4.49 29.44 5.85
C PRO A 18 5.65 30.43 6.00
N LEU A 19 5.34 31.71 6.25
CA LEU A 19 6.36 32.75 6.45
C LEU A 19 7.32 32.36 7.58
N ASP A 20 8.60 32.20 7.23
CA ASP A 20 9.70 32.00 8.17
C ASP A 20 10.81 33.03 7.90
N VAL A 21 11.44 33.51 8.97
CA VAL A 21 12.48 34.54 8.90
C VAL A 21 13.63 34.10 9.78
N ARG A 22 14.84 34.08 9.23
CA ARG A 22 16.03 33.66 9.97
C ARG A 22 17.13 34.71 9.86
N LEU A 23 17.84 34.96 10.95
CA LEU A 23 19.02 35.80 11.01
C LEU A 23 20.21 34.89 11.32
N GLY A 24 21.08 34.65 10.34
CA GLY A 24 22.07 33.58 10.43
C GLY A 24 21.38 32.21 10.65
N ALA A 25 21.70 31.53 11.75
CA ALA A 25 21.11 30.23 12.08
C ALA A 25 19.76 30.33 12.84
N ASP A 26 19.48 31.47 13.46
CA ASP A 26 18.37 31.64 14.42
C ASP A 26 17.07 32.03 13.72
N SER A 27 15.97 31.36 14.06
CA SER A 27 14.62 31.74 13.60
C SER A 27 14.10 32.91 14.44
N VAL A 28 13.52 33.90 13.76
CA VAL A 28 12.97 35.11 14.39
C VAL A 28 11.44 35.02 14.42
N PRO A 29 10.83 34.82 15.60
CA PRO A 29 9.38 34.80 15.72
C PRO A 29 8.81 36.21 15.52
N LEU A 30 8.23 36.46 14.36
CA LEU A 30 7.50 37.70 14.09
C LEU A 30 6.17 37.70 14.85
N THR A 31 6.07 38.55 15.87
CA THR A 31 4.86 38.69 16.69
C THR A 31 3.91 39.71 16.06
N GLY A 32 2.70 39.26 15.75
CA GLY A 32 1.62 40.10 15.21
C GLY A 32 1.53 40.11 13.69
N GLU A 33 0.31 40.01 13.20
CA GLU A 33 -0.07 39.90 11.79
C GLU A 33 0.43 41.04 10.91
N ARG A 34 0.41 42.28 11.43
CA ARG A 34 0.88 43.48 10.72
C ARG A 34 2.35 43.38 10.31
N SER A 35 3.23 42.86 11.16
CA SER A 35 4.65 42.68 10.83
C SER A 35 4.84 41.63 9.72
N ARG A 36 4.03 40.57 9.75
CA ARG A 36 4.04 39.49 8.76
C ARG A 36 3.57 39.97 7.38
N ARG A 37 2.45 40.72 7.34
CA ARG A 37 1.90 41.31 6.10
C ARG A 37 2.85 42.31 5.44
N ILE A 38 3.53 43.14 6.24
CA ILE A 38 4.59 44.02 5.71
C ILE A 38 5.65 43.20 4.98
N LEU A 39 6.15 42.14 5.63
CA LEU A 39 7.25 41.38 5.06
C LEU A 39 6.84 40.64 3.77
N ALA A 40 5.65 40.02 3.76
CA ALA A 40 5.09 39.42 2.56
C ALA A 40 4.92 40.42 1.40
N THR A 41 4.45 41.65 1.72
CA THR A 41 4.33 42.74 0.73
C THR A 41 5.68 43.19 0.17
N LEU A 42 6.73 43.23 1.01
CA LEU A 42 8.08 43.58 0.57
C LEU A 42 8.69 42.48 -0.31
N VAL A 43 8.38 41.21 -0.03
CA VAL A 43 8.80 40.07 -0.86
C VAL A 43 8.13 40.13 -2.24
N ASP A 44 6.83 40.45 -2.30
CA ASP A 44 6.12 40.65 -3.58
C ASP A 44 6.72 41.81 -4.40
N GLY A 45 7.07 42.91 -3.73
CA GLY A 45 7.71 44.09 -4.35
C GLY A 45 9.12 43.85 -4.91
N GLY A 46 9.72 42.68 -4.69
CA GLY A 46 11.04 42.32 -5.23
C GLY A 46 12.14 43.31 -4.83
N ALA A 47 13.14 43.45 -5.70
CA ALA A 47 14.22 44.44 -5.55
C ALA A 47 13.73 45.90 -5.56
N THR A 48 12.51 46.15 -6.08
CA THR A 48 11.90 47.50 -6.13
C THR A 48 11.20 47.90 -4.84
N GLY A 49 10.92 46.95 -3.94
CA GLY A 49 10.23 47.19 -2.68
C GLY A 49 8.76 47.62 -2.82
N ALA A 50 8.20 48.14 -1.74
CA ALA A 50 6.82 48.61 -1.65
C ALA A 50 6.74 50.09 -1.27
N THR A 51 5.80 50.81 -1.88
CA THR A 51 5.52 52.22 -1.55
C THR A 51 4.80 52.33 -0.21
N VAL A 52 4.89 53.50 0.44
CA VAL A 52 4.14 53.76 1.68
C VAL A 52 2.63 53.62 1.46
N GLY A 53 2.12 54.01 0.29
CA GLY A 53 0.70 53.86 -0.06
C GLY A 53 0.27 52.39 -0.13
N ARG A 54 1.05 51.56 -0.85
CA ARG A 54 0.79 50.12 -0.98
C ARG A 54 0.83 49.40 0.37
N LEU A 55 1.83 49.72 1.19
CA LEU A 55 1.91 49.21 2.56
C LEU A 55 0.70 49.67 3.39
N ALA A 56 0.24 50.91 3.20
CA ALA A 56 -0.89 51.43 3.95
C ALA A 56 -2.26 50.84 3.57
N GLU A 57 -2.33 50.17 2.42
CA GLU A 57 -3.50 49.40 1.98
C GLU A 57 -3.51 47.99 2.59
N LEU A 58 -2.35 47.34 2.69
CA LEU A 58 -2.27 45.89 2.98
C LEU A 58 -2.00 45.52 4.45
N ILE A 59 -1.56 46.47 5.28
CA ILE A 59 -1.15 46.17 6.66
C ILE A 59 -2.34 46.01 7.61
N TRP A 60 -3.46 46.68 7.35
CA TRP A 60 -4.61 46.76 8.24
C TRP A 60 -5.83 46.11 7.62
N ASP A 61 -6.59 45.39 8.43
CA ASP A 61 -7.95 44.97 8.11
C ASP A 61 -8.89 46.16 8.10
N ASP A 62 -10.01 46.04 7.38
CA ASP A 62 -11.02 47.10 7.24
C ASP A 62 -11.55 47.57 8.60
N ASP A 63 -11.70 46.65 9.57
CA ASP A 63 -12.23 46.95 10.92
C ASP A 63 -11.21 47.69 11.82
N ASP A 64 -9.92 47.62 11.50
CA ASP A 64 -8.80 48.04 12.36
C ASP A 64 -7.94 49.14 11.71
N ARG A 65 -8.41 49.68 10.57
CA ARG A 65 -7.70 50.66 9.75
C ARG A 65 -7.79 52.07 10.37
N PRO A 66 -6.64 52.71 10.68
CA PRO A 66 -6.66 54.06 11.23
C PRO A 66 -7.12 55.10 10.18
N LEU A 67 -7.63 56.25 10.65
CA LEU A 67 -8.10 57.34 9.76
C LEU A 67 -7.03 57.86 8.79
N GLU A 68 -5.76 57.82 9.18
CA GLU A 68 -4.60 58.12 8.32
C GLU A 68 -3.61 56.95 8.30
N PRO A 69 -3.83 55.92 7.45
CA PRO A 69 -3.00 54.73 7.35
C PRO A 69 -1.54 55.01 7.00
N THR A 70 -1.30 55.92 6.05
CA THR A 70 0.05 56.28 5.59
C THR A 70 0.92 56.87 6.70
N ALA A 71 0.34 57.60 7.65
CA ALA A 71 1.04 58.15 8.81
C ALA A 71 1.53 57.06 9.77
N HIS A 72 0.85 55.90 9.81
CA HIS A 72 1.12 54.81 10.74
C HIS A 72 2.09 53.74 10.19
N VAL A 73 2.36 53.73 8.89
CA VAL A 73 3.29 52.77 8.24
C VAL A 73 4.69 52.85 8.86
N ARG A 74 5.18 54.08 9.13
CA ARG A 74 6.49 54.30 9.78
C ARG A 74 6.60 53.62 11.14
N THR A 75 5.53 53.68 11.93
CA THR A 75 5.45 53.04 13.26
C THR A 75 5.42 51.52 13.15
N ALA A 76 4.67 50.99 12.17
CA ALA A 76 4.61 49.56 11.91
C ALA A 76 5.96 49.00 11.43
N ILE A 77 6.64 49.69 10.51
CA ILE A 77 8.01 49.37 10.06
C ILE A 77 9.00 49.44 11.23
N SER A 78 8.91 50.45 12.10
CA SER A 78 9.76 50.55 13.29
C SER A 78 9.55 49.38 14.27
N ARG A 79 8.33 48.84 14.36
CA ARG A 79 8.03 47.64 15.15
C ARG A 79 8.62 46.38 14.51
N LEU A 80 8.43 46.18 13.21
CA LEU A 80 9.04 45.07 12.47
C LEU A 80 10.57 45.09 12.62
N ARG A 81 11.19 46.24 12.40
CA ARG A 81 12.63 46.48 12.58
C ARG A 81 13.11 46.10 13.99
N ARG A 82 12.37 46.45 15.05
CA ARG A 82 12.71 46.04 16.42
C ARG A 82 12.62 44.54 16.64
N GLN A 83 11.66 43.85 16.04
CA GLN A 83 11.57 42.39 16.12
C GLN A 83 12.75 41.71 15.42
N LEU A 84 13.19 42.27 14.29
CA LEU A 84 14.36 41.81 13.54
C LEU A 84 15.72 42.20 14.18
N ALA A 85 15.73 42.98 15.27
CA ALA A 85 16.97 43.46 15.91
C ALA A 85 17.58 42.45 16.90
N GLY A 86 16.86 41.39 17.24
CA GLY A 86 17.24 40.47 18.30
C GLY A 86 18.31 39.47 17.84
N SER A 87 19.57 39.91 17.68
CA SER A 87 20.80 39.07 17.58
C SER A 87 22.11 39.87 17.43
N GLY A 88 22.10 41.21 17.41
CA GLY A 88 23.32 42.01 17.16
C GLY A 88 23.61 42.30 15.67
N VAL A 89 22.65 42.00 14.78
CA VAL A 89 22.65 42.41 13.38
C VAL A 89 22.09 43.84 13.27
N ASP A 90 22.71 44.70 12.45
CA ASP A 90 22.18 46.03 12.17
C ASP A 90 20.82 45.91 11.44
N VAL A 91 19.79 46.46 12.05
CA VAL A 91 18.39 46.39 11.59
C VAL A 91 18.20 47.09 10.24
N ALA A 92 19.06 48.05 9.90
CA ALA A 92 19.10 48.66 8.58
C ALA A 92 19.57 47.67 7.47
N ALA A 93 20.17 46.54 7.85
CA ALA A 93 20.66 45.51 6.93
C ALA A 93 19.59 44.49 6.48
N VAL A 94 18.34 44.59 6.95
CA VAL A 94 17.24 43.69 6.54
C VAL A 94 16.12 44.43 5.82
N VAL A 95 15.64 45.55 6.37
CA VAL A 95 14.60 46.40 5.74
C VAL A 95 15.13 47.80 5.54
N GLU A 96 15.38 48.19 4.29
CA GLU A 96 15.93 49.49 3.90
C GLU A 96 14.82 50.53 3.67
N SER A 97 15.08 51.77 4.08
CA SER A 97 14.22 52.90 3.73
C SER A 97 14.60 53.42 2.35
N MET A 98 13.61 53.65 1.48
CA MET A 98 13.81 54.24 0.16
C MET A 98 12.99 55.52 0.00
N PRO A 99 13.30 56.39 -0.98
CA PRO A 99 12.43 57.51 -1.31
C PRO A 99 11.00 57.03 -1.59
N GLY A 100 10.06 57.36 -0.67
CA GLY A 100 8.64 57.00 -0.82
C GLY A 100 8.24 55.57 -0.44
N GLY A 101 9.12 54.75 0.13
CA GLY A 101 8.83 53.34 0.43
C GLY A 101 9.89 52.60 1.24
N TYR A 102 9.78 51.27 1.22
CA TYR A 102 10.67 50.34 1.91
C TYR A 102 10.96 49.13 1.01
N ARG A 103 12.13 48.51 1.17
CA ARG A 103 12.48 47.24 0.49
C ARG A 103 13.26 46.32 1.43
N LEU A 104 13.41 45.05 1.05
CA LEU A 104 14.44 44.20 1.66
C LEU A 104 15.82 44.56 1.13
N ALA A 105 16.83 44.47 1.98
CA ALA A 105 18.21 44.76 1.59
C ALA A 105 18.76 43.72 0.62
N ASP A 106 19.75 44.10 -0.20
CA ASP A 106 20.35 43.25 -1.24
C ASP A 106 21.13 42.03 -0.68
N GLY A 107 21.32 41.96 0.65
CA GLY A 107 21.93 40.86 1.39
C GLY A 107 20.94 39.89 2.06
N VAL A 108 19.64 40.05 1.81
CA VAL A 108 18.59 39.16 2.30
C VAL A 108 18.29 38.09 1.24
N ASP A 109 18.47 36.83 1.60
CA ASP A 109 18.12 35.70 0.73
C ASP A 109 16.62 35.40 0.85
N VAL A 110 15.90 35.58 -0.24
CA VAL A 110 14.46 35.29 -0.31
C VAL A 110 14.25 34.05 -1.18
N ASP A 111 13.64 33.01 -0.62
CA ASP A 111 13.45 31.72 -1.30
C ASP A 111 12.72 31.86 -2.66
N ALA A 112 11.70 32.71 -2.73
CA ALA A 112 10.96 33.01 -3.97
C ALA A 112 11.85 33.67 -5.03
N TRP A 113 12.73 34.60 -4.64
CA TRP A 113 13.63 35.28 -5.59
C TRP A 113 14.76 34.36 -6.05
N LEU A 114 15.28 33.53 -5.13
CA LEU A 114 16.27 32.52 -5.44
C LEU A 114 15.70 31.48 -6.41
N PHE A 115 14.51 30.95 -6.13
CA PHE A 115 13.83 30.00 -7.01
C PHE A 115 13.60 30.58 -8.41
N GLU A 116 13.12 31.83 -8.50
CA GLU A 116 12.93 32.50 -9.79
C GLU A 116 14.26 32.69 -10.55
N SER A 117 15.34 33.03 -9.83
CA SER A 117 16.68 33.17 -10.44
C SER A 117 17.25 31.83 -10.90
N GLU A 118 17.08 30.76 -10.11
CA GLU A 118 17.51 29.41 -10.45
C GLU A 118 16.74 28.91 -11.67
N LEU A 119 15.42 29.08 -11.72
CA LEU A 119 14.63 28.67 -12.89
C LEU A 119 15.04 29.43 -14.17
N ARG A 120 15.46 30.69 -14.04
CA ARG A 120 15.99 31.50 -15.15
C ARG A 120 17.36 31.01 -15.63
N ASP A 121 18.22 30.60 -14.71
CA ASP A 121 19.60 30.19 -14.99
C ASP A 121 19.71 28.70 -15.39
N ALA A 122 18.72 27.88 -15.04
CA ALA A 122 18.70 26.43 -15.30
C ALA A 122 19.04 26.03 -16.75
N PRO A 123 18.57 26.72 -17.81
CA PRO A 123 18.94 26.38 -19.19
C PRO A 123 20.44 26.54 -19.50
N SER A 124 21.17 27.34 -18.73
CA SER A 124 22.60 27.62 -18.92
C SER A 124 23.52 26.69 -18.12
N VAL A 125 22.95 25.84 -17.26
CA VAL A 125 23.68 24.82 -16.49
C VAL A 125 24.05 23.66 -17.42
N GLY A 126 25.26 23.11 -17.26
CA GLY A 126 25.98 22.26 -18.22
C GLY A 126 25.19 21.09 -18.84
N SER A 127 25.43 19.88 -18.36
CA SER A 127 24.82 18.65 -18.88
C SER A 127 23.33 18.54 -18.48
N PRO A 128 22.51 17.74 -19.20
CA PRO A 128 21.11 17.49 -18.81
C PRO A 128 20.95 16.96 -17.37
N ARG A 129 21.92 16.18 -16.89
CA ARG A 129 21.94 15.70 -15.51
C ARG A 129 22.19 16.82 -14.50
N GLU A 130 23.19 17.66 -14.74
CA GLU A 130 23.46 18.83 -13.88
C GLU A 130 22.28 19.80 -13.88
N ARG A 131 21.57 19.96 -15.00
CA ARG A 131 20.33 20.74 -15.09
C ARG A 131 19.21 20.15 -14.23
N LEU A 132 19.05 18.82 -14.24
CA LEU A 132 18.05 18.13 -13.43
C LEU A 132 18.35 18.29 -11.94
N GLU A 133 19.59 18.05 -11.50
CA GLU A 133 20.02 18.22 -10.11
C GLU A 133 19.89 19.68 -9.65
N PHE A 134 20.15 20.63 -10.56
CA PHE A 134 19.96 22.05 -10.30
C PHE A 134 18.48 22.42 -10.08
N LEU A 135 17.57 21.89 -10.90
CA LEU A 135 16.12 22.08 -10.73
C LEU A 135 15.56 21.35 -9.50
N ASP A 136 16.03 20.14 -9.20
CA ASP A 136 15.64 19.38 -7.99
C ASP A 136 15.93 20.22 -6.73
N ARG A 137 17.14 20.81 -6.62
CA ARG A 137 17.49 21.72 -5.50
C ARG A 137 16.65 22.99 -5.44
N ALA A 138 16.27 23.55 -6.59
CA ALA A 138 15.39 24.72 -6.61
C ALA A 138 13.99 24.36 -6.09
N LEU A 139 13.45 23.21 -6.48
CA LEU A 139 12.14 22.71 -6.04
C LEU A 139 12.12 22.34 -4.55
N GLU A 140 13.24 21.90 -3.96
CA GLU A 140 13.38 21.62 -2.52
C GLU A 140 13.15 22.85 -1.61
N ARG A 141 13.24 24.07 -2.17
CA ARG A 141 12.96 25.32 -1.42
C ARG A 141 11.48 25.45 -1.03
N TRP A 142 10.59 24.73 -1.69
CA TRP A 142 9.16 24.76 -1.45
C TRP A 142 8.79 23.95 -0.21
N ARG A 143 8.21 24.62 0.79
CA ARG A 143 7.77 24.05 2.08
C ARG A 143 6.25 23.89 2.17
N GLY A 144 5.50 24.41 1.20
CA GLY A 144 4.04 24.37 1.17
C GLY A 144 3.46 25.30 0.10
N GLU A 145 2.19 25.68 0.25
CA GLU A 145 1.58 26.69 -0.62
C GLU A 145 2.28 28.05 -0.43
N PRO A 146 2.59 28.75 -1.54
CA PRO A 146 3.30 30.02 -1.45
C PRO A 146 2.40 31.06 -0.79
N TYR A 147 2.97 31.88 0.10
CA TYR A 147 2.22 32.84 0.91
C TYR A 147 1.16 32.20 1.85
N SER A 148 1.38 30.96 2.30
CA SER A 148 0.49 30.34 3.30
C SER A 148 0.41 31.16 4.59
N GLY A 149 -0.83 31.39 5.05
CA GLY A 149 -1.17 32.27 6.17
C GLY A 149 -1.38 33.75 5.78
N PHE A 150 -1.64 34.03 4.50
CA PHE A 150 -2.04 35.33 3.95
C PHE A 150 -3.22 35.22 2.97
N GLU A 151 -4.03 34.18 3.10
CA GLU A 151 -5.16 33.88 2.21
C GLU A 151 -6.26 34.97 2.27
N ASP A 152 -6.30 35.72 3.36
CA ASP A 152 -7.16 36.87 3.62
C ASP A 152 -6.70 38.15 2.90
N VAL A 153 -5.44 38.22 2.45
CA VAL A 153 -4.87 39.38 1.76
C VAL A 153 -5.00 39.21 0.24
N VAL A 154 -6.16 39.55 -0.30
CA VAL A 154 -6.54 39.37 -1.72
C VAL A 154 -5.49 39.93 -2.69
N GLU A 155 -4.83 41.03 -2.35
CA GLU A 155 -3.86 41.67 -3.23
C GLU A 155 -2.50 40.95 -3.31
N LEU A 156 -2.25 39.95 -2.45
CA LEU A 156 -1.09 39.04 -2.55
C LEU A 156 -1.41 37.77 -3.37
N ALA A 157 -2.69 37.50 -3.65
CA ALA A 157 -3.08 36.33 -4.45
C ALA A 157 -2.40 36.27 -5.84
N PRO A 158 -2.20 37.38 -6.58
CA PRO A 158 -1.45 37.34 -7.85
C PRO A 158 0.02 36.93 -7.67
N ALA A 159 0.65 37.30 -6.55
CA ALA A 159 2.03 36.92 -6.24
C ALA A 159 2.14 35.42 -5.94
N ALA A 160 1.21 34.89 -5.14
CA ALA A 160 1.10 33.46 -4.86
C ALA A 160 0.84 32.65 -6.15
N ALA A 161 -0.11 33.08 -6.97
CA ALA A 161 -0.42 32.45 -8.25
C ALA A 161 0.79 32.45 -9.21
N ARG A 162 1.53 33.56 -9.29
CA ARG A 162 2.78 33.64 -10.08
C ARG A 162 3.80 32.59 -9.63
N MET A 163 3.96 32.39 -8.32
CA MET A 163 4.88 31.38 -7.79
C MET A 163 4.42 29.97 -8.15
N VAL A 164 3.11 29.67 -8.03
CA VAL A 164 2.56 28.37 -8.43
C VAL A 164 2.85 28.08 -9.90
N GLU A 165 2.65 29.05 -10.79
CA GLU A 165 2.97 28.90 -12.22
C GLU A 165 4.47 28.62 -12.47
N LEU A 166 5.37 29.33 -11.79
CA LEU A 166 6.81 29.07 -11.90
C LEU A 166 7.19 27.67 -11.37
N ARG A 167 6.53 27.19 -10.32
CA ARG A 167 6.72 25.82 -9.83
C ARG A 167 6.32 24.80 -10.88
N LEU A 168 5.19 25.02 -11.52
CA LEU A 168 4.65 24.13 -12.54
C LEU A 168 5.52 24.15 -13.81
N ASP A 169 6.11 25.28 -14.21
CA ASP A 169 7.13 25.34 -15.28
C ASP A 169 8.41 24.58 -14.90
N ALA A 170 8.88 24.72 -13.66
CA ALA A 170 10.01 23.94 -13.17
C ALA A 170 9.75 22.43 -13.19
N GLU A 171 8.55 21.99 -12.81
CA GLU A 171 8.14 20.58 -12.89
C GLU A 171 8.03 20.06 -14.33
N GLU A 172 7.54 20.85 -15.28
CA GLU A 172 7.53 20.48 -16.70
C GLU A 172 8.95 20.30 -17.25
N ARG A 173 9.85 21.24 -16.96
CA ARG A 173 11.26 21.14 -17.37
C ARG A 173 11.93 19.92 -16.74
N ARG A 174 11.61 19.63 -15.49
CA ARG A 174 12.08 18.45 -14.78
C ARG A 174 11.59 17.15 -15.43
N LEU A 175 10.30 17.04 -15.74
CA LEU A 175 9.73 15.90 -16.47
C LEU A 175 10.38 15.71 -17.83
N SER A 176 10.58 16.81 -18.58
CA SER A 176 11.25 16.80 -19.87
C SER A 176 12.70 16.29 -19.77
N LEU A 177 13.45 16.74 -18.76
CA LEU A 177 14.82 16.27 -18.51
C LEU A 177 14.86 14.81 -18.06
N LEU A 178 13.88 14.34 -17.28
CA LEU A 178 13.77 12.92 -16.91
C LEU A 178 13.56 12.05 -18.15
N LEU A 179 12.71 12.48 -19.09
CA LEU A 179 12.50 11.80 -20.37
C LEU A 179 13.75 11.86 -21.26
N GLU A 180 14.45 13.00 -21.31
CA GLU A 180 15.71 13.15 -22.05
C GLU A 180 16.80 12.19 -21.53
N LEU A 181 16.88 12.03 -20.21
CA LEU A 181 17.84 11.16 -19.52
C LEU A 181 17.42 9.68 -19.49
N GLY A 182 16.25 9.34 -20.03
CA GLY A 182 15.72 7.97 -20.06
C GLY A 182 15.18 7.46 -18.72
N ASP A 183 14.94 8.34 -17.75
CA ASP A 183 14.29 8.00 -16.46
C ASP A 183 12.76 8.03 -16.59
N VAL A 184 12.28 7.17 -17.48
CA VAL A 184 10.88 7.18 -17.93
C VAL A 184 9.91 6.81 -16.81
N GLN A 185 10.33 5.97 -15.84
CA GLN A 185 9.47 5.59 -14.71
C GLN A 185 9.26 6.75 -13.74
N ARG A 186 10.33 7.48 -13.37
CA ARG A 186 10.20 8.68 -12.53
C ARG A 186 9.37 9.76 -13.24
N ALA A 187 9.53 9.90 -14.56
CA ALA A 187 8.70 10.78 -15.38
C ALA A 187 7.22 10.34 -15.42
N ALA A 188 6.93 9.04 -15.51
CA ALA A 188 5.57 8.52 -15.57
C ALA A 188 4.82 8.70 -14.23
N VAL A 189 5.46 8.39 -13.11
CA VAL A 189 4.88 8.56 -11.76
C VAL A 189 4.66 10.03 -11.45
N ARG A 190 5.69 10.87 -11.65
CA ARG A 190 5.58 12.31 -11.39
C ARG A 190 4.61 12.99 -12.34
N GLY A 191 4.62 12.59 -13.61
CA GLY A 191 3.73 13.09 -14.65
C GLY A 191 2.27 12.82 -14.32
N ARG A 192 1.94 11.64 -13.78
CA ARG A 192 0.57 11.31 -13.33
C ARG A 192 0.08 12.27 -12.26
N LEU A 193 0.84 12.39 -11.16
CA LEU A 193 0.47 13.25 -10.03
C LEU A 193 0.25 14.70 -10.46
N LEU A 194 1.12 15.21 -11.33
CA LEU A 194 1.01 16.57 -11.84
C LEU A 194 -0.16 16.73 -12.81
N ALA A 195 -0.35 15.79 -13.74
CA ALA A 195 -1.46 15.79 -14.69
C ALA A 195 -2.83 15.68 -14.00
N ASP A 196 -2.94 14.90 -12.93
CA ASP A 196 -4.17 14.78 -12.13
C ASP A 196 -4.45 16.07 -11.35
N SER A 197 -3.42 16.69 -10.77
CA SER A 197 -3.55 17.94 -10.03
C SER A 197 -3.74 19.18 -10.93
N GLN A 198 -3.32 19.10 -12.19
CA GLN A 198 -3.40 20.17 -13.20
C GLN A 198 -4.08 19.65 -14.49
N PRO A 199 -5.38 19.32 -14.42
CA PRO A 199 -6.09 18.66 -15.51
C PRO A 199 -6.20 19.50 -16.80
N TRP A 200 -5.94 20.81 -16.71
CA TRP A 200 -6.05 21.78 -17.79
C TRP A 200 -4.73 22.15 -18.44
N ARG A 201 -3.59 21.67 -17.92
CA ARG A 201 -2.26 22.07 -18.39
C ARG A 201 -1.74 21.06 -19.41
N GLU A 202 -1.93 21.36 -20.70
CA GLU A 202 -1.70 20.45 -21.82
C GLU A 202 -0.30 19.83 -21.83
N GLU A 203 0.72 20.61 -21.52
CA GLU A 203 2.11 20.13 -21.55
C GLU A 203 2.38 19.05 -20.50
N LEU A 204 1.76 19.11 -19.32
CA LEU A 204 1.84 18.04 -18.32
C LEU A 204 1.14 16.76 -18.81
N GLN A 205 0.01 16.89 -19.49
CA GLN A 205 -0.68 15.76 -20.11
C GLN A 205 0.19 15.13 -21.21
N ARG A 206 0.83 15.97 -22.04
CA ARG A 206 1.73 15.55 -23.12
C ARG A 206 2.96 14.82 -22.58
N LEU A 207 3.64 15.38 -21.58
CA LEU A 207 4.80 14.78 -20.95
C LEU A 207 4.44 13.47 -20.23
N HIS A 208 3.27 13.40 -19.59
CA HIS A 208 2.78 12.17 -18.98
C HIS A 208 2.50 11.08 -20.02
N ALA A 209 1.78 11.41 -21.10
CA ALA A 209 1.51 10.49 -22.20
C ALA A 209 2.81 10.01 -22.87
N LEU A 210 3.77 10.91 -23.09
CA LEU A 210 5.09 10.56 -23.63
C LEU A 210 5.85 9.61 -22.69
N ALA A 211 5.81 9.84 -21.38
CA ALA A 211 6.41 8.96 -20.39
C ALA A 211 5.76 7.56 -20.41
N LEU A 212 4.43 7.50 -20.46
CA LEU A 212 3.69 6.24 -20.57
C LEU A 212 4.08 5.49 -21.85
N TYR A 213 4.13 6.17 -22.99
CA TYR A 213 4.53 5.55 -24.26
C TYR A 213 5.96 5.01 -24.20
N GLN A 214 6.92 5.79 -23.71
CA GLN A 214 8.31 5.36 -23.58
C GLN A 214 8.49 4.22 -22.56
N SER A 215 7.57 4.08 -21.60
CA SER A 215 7.56 2.98 -20.62
C SER A 215 6.93 1.68 -21.16
N GLY A 216 6.55 1.66 -22.44
CA GLY A 216 5.87 0.53 -23.08
C GLY A 216 4.35 0.51 -22.86
N ARG A 217 3.78 1.53 -22.22
CA ARG A 217 2.35 1.65 -21.89
C ARG A 217 1.63 2.48 -22.94
N GLN A 218 1.61 1.98 -24.17
CA GLN A 218 1.02 2.72 -25.31
C GLN A 218 -0.49 2.97 -25.14
N SER A 219 -1.25 2.00 -24.64
CA SER A 219 -2.69 2.18 -24.41
C SER A 219 -2.94 3.32 -23.44
N ASP A 220 -2.30 3.28 -22.27
CA ASP A 220 -2.42 4.31 -21.24
C ASP A 220 -2.02 5.70 -21.76
N ALA A 221 -1.01 5.79 -22.64
CA ALA A 221 -0.60 7.05 -23.26
C ALA A 221 -1.71 7.63 -24.16
N LEU A 222 -2.36 6.78 -24.96
CA LEU A 222 -3.49 7.18 -25.80
C LEU A 222 -4.73 7.52 -24.97
N ASP A 223 -4.97 6.80 -23.88
CA ASP A 223 -6.08 7.06 -22.96
C ASP A 223 -5.95 8.42 -22.28
N VAL A 224 -4.74 8.82 -21.88
CA VAL A 224 -4.47 10.16 -21.34
C VAL A 224 -4.80 11.24 -22.38
N ILE A 225 -4.34 11.07 -23.62
CA ILE A 225 -4.61 12.01 -24.72
C ILE A 225 -6.11 12.07 -25.04
N ALA A 226 -6.78 10.93 -25.12
CA ALA A 226 -8.21 10.84 -25.41
C ALA A 226 -9.06 11.46 -24.31
N THR A 227 -8.74 11.17 -23.04
CA THR A 227 -9.45 11.71 -21.86
C THR A 227 -9.30 13.22 -21.79
N TYR A 228 -8.09 13.73 -21.96
CA TYR A 228 -7.85 15.17 -21.99
C TYR A 228 -8.59 15.83 -23.18
N GLY A 229 -8.50 15.24 -24.37
CA GLY A 229 -9.19 15.76 -25.55
C GLY A 229 -10.70 15.76 -25.42
N GLN A 230 -11.30 14.76 -24.76
CA GLN A 230 -12.72 14.77 -24.43
C GLN A 230 -13.07 15.90 -23.47
N ARG A 231 -12.30 16.05 -22.38
CA ARG A 231 -12.50 17.07 -21.35
C ARG A 231 -12.43 18.49 -21.92
N VAL A 232 -11.41 18.80 -22.71
CA VAL A 232 -11.25 20.13 -23.33
C VAL A 232 -12.39 20.43 -24.31
N ARG A 233 -12.83 19.44 -25.10
CA ARG A 233 -13.97 19.62 -26.01
C ARG A 233 -15.29 19.82 -25.27
N SER A 234 -15.54 19.05 -24.20
CA SER A 234 -16.80 19.12 -23.46
C SER A 234 -16.93 20.37 -22.60
N GLU A 235 -15.84 20.79 -21.95
CA GLU A 235 -15.89 21.86 -20.94
C GLU A 235 -15.45 23.23 -21.49
N LEU A 236 -14.50 23.26 -22.44
CA LEU A 236 -13.96 24.50 -23.00
C LEU A 236 -14.39 24.74 -24.46
N GLY A 237 -14.92 23.73 -25.15
CA GLY A 237 -15.29 23.82 -26.57
C GLY A 237 -14.10 24.01 -27.50
N LEU A 238 -12.91 23.62 -27.07
CA LEU A 238 -11.65 23.72 -27.81
C LEU A 238 -11.16 22.34 -28.24
N ASP A 239 -10.28 22.31 -29.25
CA ASP A 239 -9.53 21.10 -29.60
C ASP A 239 -8.16 21.07 -28.90
N PRO A 240 -7.57 19.88 -28.70
CA PRO A 240 -6.19 19.77 -28.23
C PRO A 240 -5.20 20.54 -29.10
N GLY A 241 -4.18 21.11 -28.49
CA GLY A 241 -3.11 21.83 -29.18
C GLY A 241 -2.32 20.94 -30.16
N PRO A 242 -1.53 21.57 -31.04
CA PRO A 242 -0.78 20.86 -32.09
C PRO A 242 0.24 19.88 -31.51
N GLU A 243 0.90 20.22 -30.41
CA GLU A 243 1.97 19.39 -29.82
C GLU A 243 1.44 18.06 -29.25
N LEU A 244 0.24 18.06 -28.66
CA LEU A 244 -0.42 16.85 -28.19
C LEU A 244 -0.95 15.98 -29.36
N ARG A 245 -1.49 16.61 -30.41
CA ARG A 245 -1.95 15.92 -31.62
C ARG A 245 -0.80 15.30 -32.42
N ASP A 246 0.34 15.99 -32.48
CA ASP A 246 1.55 15.47 -33.12
C ASP A 246 2.09 14.28 -32.34
N LEU A 247 2.08 14.32 -31.00
CA LEU A 247 2.42 13.19 -30.16
C LEU A 247 1.47 12.00 -30.39
N GLU A 248 0.15 12.24 -30.41
CA GLU A 248 -0.86 11.20 -30.69
C GLU A 248 -0.60 10.50 -32.04
N SER A 249 -0.39 11.30 -33.09
CA SER A 249 -0.06 10.81 -34.43
C SER A 249 1.25 10.01 -34.43
N ALA A 250 2.29 10.50 -33.76
CA ALA A 250 3.58 9.82 -33.69
C ALA A 250 3.52 8.51 -32.88
N ILE A 251 2.69 8.45 -31.82
CA ILE A 251 2.42 7.22 -31.04
C ILE A 251 1.70 6.18 -31.92
N LEU A 252 0.64 6.59 -32.63
CA LEU A 252 -0.12 5.72 -33.53
C LEU A 252 0.74 5.19 -34.68
N ASN A 253 1.69 5.98 -35.17
CA ASN A 253 2.62 5.60 -36.23
C ASN A 253 3.88 4.86 -35.73
N HIS A 254 3.98 4.61 -34.42
CA HIS A 254 5.14 3.97 -33.80
C HIS A 254 6.49 4.64 -34.14
N ASP A 255 6.51 5.97 -34.18
CA ASP A 255 7.69 6.71 -34.62
C ASP A 255 8.93 6.36 -33.76
N ALA A 256 10.01 5.94 -34.44
CA ALA A 256 11.27 5.60 -33.80
C ALA A 256 11.91 6.80 -33.07
N ALA A 257 11.58 8.03 -33.48
CA ALA A 257 12.03 9.25 -32.81
C ALA A 257 11.47 9.39 -31.38
N LEU A 258 10.28 8.84 -31.12
CA LEU A 258 9.69 8.79 -29.77
C LEU A 258 10.33 7.73 -28.88
N ARG A 259 10.98 6.73 -29.48
CA ARG A 259 11.60 5.58 -28.81
C ARG A 259 13.08 5.80 -28.46
N ARG A 260 13.51 7.04 -28.24
CA ARG A 260 14.87 7.29 -27.73
C ARG A 260 15.00 6.58 -26.37
N HIS A 261 15.78 5.50 -26.37
CA HIS A 261 16.04 4.51 -25.32
C HIS A 261 15.14 3.26 -25.31
N GLN A 262 15.07 2.53 -26.42
CA GLN A 262 14.92 1.07 -26.36
C GLN A 262 16.33 0.42 -26.36
N PRO A 263 16.71 -0.35 -25.32
CA PRO A 263 17.89 -1.21 -25.41
C PRO A 263 17.64 -2.25 -26.49
N THR A 264 18.59 -2.40 -27.40
CA THR A 264 18.64 -3.50 -28.35
C THR A 264 18.56 -4.81 -27.56
N HIS A 265 17.66 -5.74 -27.93
CA HIS A 265 17.69 -7.13 -27.46
C HIS A 265 19.04 -7.74 -27.86
N GLN A 266 20.04 -7.57 -27.01
CA GLN A 266 21.36 -8.13 -27.18
C GLN A 266 21.41 -9.38 -26.31
N ALA A 267 21.53 -10.54 -26.96
CA ALA A 267 21.90 -11.75 -26.25
C ALA A 267 23.33 -11.55 -25.71
N LEU A 268 23.47 -11.53 -24.39
CA LEU A 268 24.76 -11.38 -23.72
C LEU A 268 25.09 -12.71 -23.06
N ARG A 269 25.96 -13.50 -23.69
CA ARG A 269 26.47 -14.79 -23.18
C ARG A 269 25.39 -15.78 -22.67
N GLY A 270 24.25 -15.87 -23.36
CA GLY A 270 23.14 -16.76 -22.97
C GLY A 270 22.11 -16.13 -22.03
N TYR A 271 22.24 -14.84 -21.73
CA TYR A 271 21.22 -14.04 -21.08
C TYR A 271 20.53 -13.12 -22.08
N GLU A 272 19.21 -13.06 -22.00
CA GLU A 272 18.39 -12.12 -22.76
C GLU A 272 18.17 -10.87 -21.91
N LEU A 273 18.85 -9.78 -22.28
CA LEU A 273 18.71 -8.48 -21.64
C LEU A 273 17.31 -7.90 -21.90
N GLN A 274 16.62 -7.47 -20.85
CA GLN A 274 15.25 -6.96 -20.91
C GLN A 274 15.19 -5.45 -20.68
N THR A 275 15.41 -5.02 -19.44
CA THR A 275 15.28 -3.60 -19.06
C THR A 275 16.45 -3.15 -18.19
N VAL A 276 16.80 -1.87 -18.26
CA VAL A 276 17.75 -1.28 -17.31
C VAL A 276 17.03 -1.12 -15.97
N LEU A 277 17.65 -1.59 -14.88
CA LEU A 277 17.11 -1.46 -13.53
C LEU A 277 17.71 -0.20 -12.89
N ASN A 278 16.85 0.72 -12.45
CA ASN A 278 17.26 2.04 -11.95
C ASN A 278 17.57 2.09 -10.45
N TYR A 279 17.62 0.97 -9.75
CA TYR A 279 17.96 0.94 -8.32
C TYR A 279 19.47 0.78 -8.13
N GLY A 280 20.13 1.87 -7.74
CA GLY A 280 21.58 1.92 -7.47
C GLY A 280 22.42 2.58 -8.55
N ARG A 281 22.04 3.78 -9.00
CA ARG A 281 22.97 4.65 -9.74
C ARG A 281 23.92 5.35 -8.75
N ASP A 282 24.66 4.54 -8.01
CA ASP A 282 25.85 5.01 -7.30
C ASP A 282 26.90 5.30 -8.38
N ASP A 283 27.30 6.58 -8.47
CA ASP A 283 28.51 7.06 -9.12
C ASP A 283 28.92 6.36 -10.43
N ASN A 284 28.31 6.76 -11.56
CA ASN A 284 28.84 6.66 -12.94
C ASN A 284 29.50 5.35 -13.48
N GLU A 285 29.60 4.24 -12.76
CA GLU A 285 30.44 3.10 -13.17
C GLU A 285 29.66 1.82 -13.49
N ILE A 286 28.56 1.50 -12.78
CA ILE A 286 27.85 0.21 -12.91
C ILE A 286 26.43 0.38 -13.49
N LEU A 287 26.17 -0.28 -14.62
CA LEU A 287 24.87 -0.36 -15.29
C LEU A 287 24.17 -1.68 -14.96
N ARG A 288 23.06 -1.63 -14.23
CA ARG A 288 22.25 -2.81 -13.88
C ARG A 288 21.16 -3.07 -14.92
N ARG A 289 21.02 -4.30 -15.39
CA ARG A 289 19.98 -4.71 -16.34
C ARG A 289 19.28 -5.97 -15.84
N ARG A 290 17.95 -6.00 -15.86
CA ARG A 290 17.20 -7.25 -15.76
C ARG A 290 17.52 -8.09 -16.98
N ALA A 291 17.80 -9.36 -16.75
CA ALA A 291 17.98 -10.33 -17.80
C ALA A 291 17.30 -11.65 -17.42
N SER A 292 16.95 -12.44 -18.41
CA SER A 292 16.48 -13.82 -18.21
C SER A 292 17.53 -14.79 -18.74
N GLN A 293 17.77 -15.88 -18.02
CA GLN A 293 18.68 -16.93 -18.50
C GLN A 293 17.98 -17.78 -19.57
N ALA A 294 18.58 -17.88 -20.76
CA ALA A 294 17.99 -18.62 -21.88
C ALA A 294 17.78 -20.11 -21.49
N GLY A 295 16.51 -20.53 -21.44
CA GLY A 295 16.11 -21.92 -21.24
C GLY A 295 15.68 -22.32 -19.81
N ASP A 296 15.78 -21.45 -18.79
CA ASP A 296 15.41 -21.78 -17.40
C ASP A 296 14.50 -20.73 -16.71
N ASP A 297 14.02 -19.72 -17.46
CA ASP A 297 13.10 -18.64 -17.03
C ASP A 297 13.49 -17.93 -15.71
N ARG A 298 14.78 -17.97 -15.35
CA ARG A 298 15.31 -17.29 -14.16
C ARG A 298 15.61 -15.84 -14.47
N ASP A 299 14.86 -14.95 -13.83
CA ASP A 299 15.16 -13.53 -13.77
C ASP A 299 16.40 -13.25 -12.91
N VAL A 300 17.35 -12.52 -13.48
CA VAL A 300 18.60 -12.09 -12.85
C VAL A 300 18.85 -10.61 -13.13
N VAL A 301 19.78 -10.02 -12.40
CA VAL A 301 20.34 -8.69 -12.67
C VAL A 301 21.76 -8.86 -13.17
N ILE A 302 22.06 -8.24 -14.31
CA ILE A 302 23.41 -8.12 -14.86
C ILE A 302 23.91 -6.71 -14.56
N GLU A 303 24.85 -6.62 -13.63
CA GLU A 303 25.63 -5.42 -13.34
C GLU A 303 26.78 -5.33 -14.37
N SER A 304 26.84 -4.25 -15.13
CA SER A 304 27.80 -4.05 -16.23
C SER A 304 28.61 -2.79 -16.00
N MET A 305 29.90 -2.94 -15.76
CA MET A 305 30.82 -1.82 -15.57
C MET A 305 31.59 -1.53 -16.85
N THR A 306 31.62 -0.26 -17.28
CA THR A 306 32.40 0.16 -18.46
C THR A 306 33.84 0.46 -18.05
N LEU A 307 34.80 -0.16 -18.72
CA LEU A 307 36.24 0.05 -18.49
C LEU A 307 36.77 1.00 -19.57
N ASP A 308 37.13 2.22 -19.19
CA ASP A 308 37.71 3.22 -20.10
C ASP A 308 39.17 3.59 -19.72
N ALA A 309 39.76 4.50 -20.50
CA ALA A 309 41.15 4.94 -20.30
C ALA A 309 41.40 5.73 -19.00
N SER A 310 40.35 6.11 -18.26
CA SER A 310 40.48 6.77 -16.95
C SER A 310 40.75 5.78 -15.81
N HIS A 311 40.43 4.49 -16.01
CA HIS A 311 40.63 3.43 -15.03
C HIS A 311 42.06 2.87 -15.12
N ARG A 312 42.80 2.85 -14.00
CA ARG A 312 44.13 2.24 -13.98
C ARG A 312 43.99 0.71 -13.99
N PRO A 313 44.84 -0.03 -14.73
CA PRO A 313 44.79 -1.49 -14.77
C PRO A 313 44.82 -2.16 -13.38
N GLU A 314 45.60 -1.60 -12.45
CA GLU A 314 45.70 -2.10 -11.08
C GLU A 314 44.39 -2.00 -10.28
N ASP A 315 43.59 -0.95 -10.53
CA ASP A 315 42.33 -0.73 -9.82
C ASP A 315 41.26 -1.72 -10.32
N ILE A 316 41.27 -2.02 -11.63
CA ILE A 316 40.41 -3.04 -12.24
C ILE A 316 40.74 -4.44 -11.68
N GLU A 317 42.03 -4.78 -11.56
CA GLU A 317 42.45 -6.07 -10.98
C GLU A 317 42.04 -6.20 -9.51
N ARG A 318 42.19 -5.13 -8.71
CA ARG A 318 41.70 -5.11 -7.33
C ARG A 318 40.20 -5.27 -7.24
N TYR A 319 39.43 -4.68 -8.17
CA TYR A 319 37.98 -4.83 -8.16
C TYR A 319 37.54 -6.24 -8.52
N VAL A 320 38.18 -6.87 -9.52
CA VAL A 320 37.92 -8.27 -9.87
C VAL A 320 38.23 -9.20 -8.69
N ASP A 321 39.37 -9.01 -8.00
CA ASP A 321 39.70 -9.79 -6.79
C ASP A 321 38.63 -9.65 -5.69
N ARG A 322 38.02 -8.46 -5.54
CA ARG A 322 36.92 -8.26 -4.58
C ARG A 322 35.64 -8.99 -4.99
N ILE A 323 35.27 -8.97 -6.26
CA ILE A 323 34.12 -9.73 -6.76
C ILE A 323 34.36 -11.23 -6.52
N ASP A 324 35.58 -11.71 -6.66
CA ASP A 324 35.94 -13.12 -6.46
C ASP A 324 35.81 -13.54 -5.00
N ARG A 325 36.30 -12.69 -4.10
CA ARG A 325 36.10 -12.89 -2.65
C ARG A 325 34.63 -12.86 -2.28
N ARG A 326 33.83 -11.95 -2.85
CA ARG A 326 32.38 -11.90 -2.66
C ARG A 326 31.70 -13.18 -3.18
N ALA A 327 32.07 -13.64 -4.37
CA ALA A 327 31.50 -14.85 -4.97
C ALA A 327 31.80 -16.13 -4.15
N ALA A 328 32.88 -16.13 -3.37
CA ALA A 328 33.23 -17.22 -2.46
C ALA A 328 32.42 -17.21 -1.14
N ILE A 329 31.72 -16.11 -0.82
CA ILE A 329 30.91 -15.99 0.39
C ILE A 329 29.51 -16.57 0.16
N VAL A 330 29.15 -17.55 1.00
CA VAL A 330 27.80 -18.12 1.05
C VAL A 330 27.18 -17.74 2.39
N HIS A 331 26.42 -16.65 2.42
CA HIS A 331 25.74 -16.18 3.62
C HIS A 331 24.29 -15.78 3.31
N PRO A 332 23.30 -16.10 4.17
CA PRO A 332 21.90 -15.74 3.94
C PRO A 332 21.66 -14.23 3.81
N ALA A 333 22.45 -13.41 4.51
CA ALA A 333 22.32 -11.96 4.54
C ALA A 333 23.18 -11.21 3.51
N ILE A 334 23.88 -11.90 2.62
CA ILE A 334 24.74 -11.28 1.59
C ILE A 334 24.19 -11.66 0.21
N GLU A 335 24.10 -10.72 -0.71
CA GLU A 335 23.69 -11.00 -2.08
C GLU A 335 24.75 -11.86 -2.80
N PRO A 336 24.38 -13.07 -3.27
CA PRO A 336 25.33 -13.97 -3.93
C PRO A 336 25.65 -13.49 -5.35
N VAL A 337 26.85 -13.79 -5.82
CA VAL A 337 27.25 -13.65 -7.23
C VAL A 337 26.96 -14.97 -7.94
N LEU A 338 26.08 -14.94 -8.93
CA LEU A 338 25.64 -16.13 -9.69
C LEU A 338 26.61 -16.46 -10.83
N ASP A 339 27.11 -15.44 -11.52
CA ASP A 339 28.06 -15.56 -12.63
C ASP A 339 28.82 -14.24 -12.79
N ARG A 340 29.97 -14.26 -13.47
CA ARG A 340 30.73 -13.07 -13.83
C ARG A 340 31.67 -13.34 -15.01
N TRP A 341 31.95 -12.33 -15.80
CA TRP A 341 32.98 -12.41 -16.84
C TRP A 341 33.47 -11.02 -17.25
N ARG A 342 34.59 -10.98 -17.99
CA ARG A 342 35.22 -9.76 -18.49
C ARG A 342 35.27 -9.78 -20.02
N GLU A 343 34.96 -8.64 -20.63
CA GLU A 343 35.07 -8.38 -22.07
C GLU A 343 36.04 -7.21 -22.32
N PRO A 344 36.52 -7.01 -23.56
CA PRO A 344 37.31 -5.83 -23.90
C PRO A 344 36.50 -4.55 -23.64
N GLY A 345 36.85 -3.81 -22.58
CA GLY A 345 36.17 -2.58 -22.20
C GLY A 345 34.98 -2.73 -21.25
N ALA A 346 34.69 -3.93 -20.72
CA ALA A 346 33.61 -4.11 -19.75
C ALA A 346 33.82 -5.28 -18.76
N LEU A 347 33.21 -5.18 -17.59
CA LEU A 347 33.12 -6.25 -16.59
C LEU A 347 31.65 -6.48 -16.24
N HIS A 348 31.22 -7.73 -16.25
CA HIS A 348 29.83 -8.11 -15.97
C HIS A 348 29.75 -9.03 -14.75
N VAL A 349 28.77 -8.78 -13.88
CA VAL A 349 28.46 -9.56 -12.69
C VAL A 349 26.97 -9.86 -12.69
N VAL A 350 26.59 -11.11 -12.46
CA VAL A 350 25.20 -11.58 -12.42
C VAL A 350 24.80 -11.83 -10.98
N VAL A 351 23.71 -11.23 -10.54
CA VAL A 351 23.13 -11.37 -9.19
C VAL A 351 21.63 -11.69 -9.29
N PRO A 352 21.00 -12.24 -8.23
CA PRO A 352 19.56 -12.51 -8.25
C PRO A 352 18.72 -11.23 -8.41
N LEU A 353 17.57 -11.33 -9.07
CA LEU A 353 16.57 -10.27 -9.02
C LEU A 353 15.78 -10.37 -7.71
N TYR A 354 15.88 -9.34 -6.86
CA TYR A 354 15.05 -9.22 -5.66
C TYR A 354 13.77 -8.43 -5.95
N PRO A 355 12.62 -8.87 -5.40
CA PRO A 355 11.32 -8.22 -5.65
C PRO A 355 11.17 -6.87 -4.94
N THR A 356 11.90 -6.63 -3.84
CA THR A 356 11.65 -5.47 -2.98
C THR A 356 12.95 -4.96 -2.36
N ARG A 357 13.13 -3.64 -2.34
CA ARG A 357 14.24 -2.94 -1.68
C ARG A 357 13.73 -2.26 -0.41
N LEU A 358 14.61 -2.05 0.57
CA LEU A 358 14.19 -1.54 1.88
C LEU A 358 13.58 -0.13 1.79
N ASP A 359 14.07 0.76 0.92
CA ASP A 359 13.45 2.08 0.74
C ASP A 359 12.05 2.02 0.11
N ASP A 360 11.80 1.08 -0.81
CA ASP A 360 10.45 0.84 -1.34
C ASP A 360 9.49 0.37 -0.24
N GLU A 361 9.98 -0.40 0.74
CA GLU A 361 9.18 -0.82 1.89
C GLU A 361 8.92 0.34 2.86
N LEU A 362 9.95 1.12 3.17
CA LEU A 362 9.86 2.27 4.07
C LEU A 362 9.05 3.43 3.48
N ALA A 363 8.91 3.51 2.16
CA ALA A 363 8.03 4.47 1.49
C ALA A 363 6.54 4.23 1.76
N VAL A 364 6.16 2.99 2.09
CA VAL A 364 4.76 2.60 2.32
C VAL A 364 4.40 2.66 3.81
N ALA A 365 5.33 2.30 4.70
CA ALA A 365 5.14 2.40 6.14
C ALA A 365 6.49 2.31 6.90
N LEU A 366 6.53 2.85 8.12
CA LEU A 366 7.64 2.63 9.05
C LEU A 366 7.64 1.18 9.55
N LEU A 367 8.82 0.64 9.87
CA LEU A 367 8.92 -0.67 10.51
C LEU A 367 8.46 -0.57 11.97
N ASP A 368 7.78 -1.62 12.43
CA ASP A 368 7.54 -1.82 13.85
C ASP A 368 8.82 -2.31 14.57
N VAL A 369 8.76 -2.41 15.91
CA VAL A 369 9.90 -2.86 16.74
C VAL A 369 10.44 -4.21 16.28
N ARG A 370 9.57 -5.13 15.85
CA ARG A 370 9.97 -6.46 15.39
C ARG A 370 10.68 -6.39 14.03
N GLY A 371 10.16 -5.62 13.09
CA GLY A 371 10.74 -5.39 11.78
C GLY A 371 12.10 -4.71 11.86
N MET A 372 12.25 -3.71 12.73
CA MET A 372 13.53 -3.06 13.01
C MET A 372 14.53 -4.03 13.66
N THR A 373 14.11 -4.78 14.69
CA THR A 373 15.01 -5.74 15.36
C THR A 373 15.49 -6.80 14.35
N LYS A 374 14.57 -7.32 13.52
CA LYS A 374 14.90 -8.27 12.44
C LYS A 374 15.86 -7.68 11.40
N LEU A 375 15.66 -6.43 11.00
CA LEU A 375 16.57 -5.73 10.10
C LEU A 375 18.00 -5.67 10.66
N VAL A 376 18.13 -5.28 11.94
CA VAL A 376 19.44 -5.20 12.60
C VAL A 376 20.08 -6.59 12.71
N VAL A 377 19.33 -7.61 13.13
CA VAL A 377 19.83 -8.98 13.28
C VAL A 377 20.28 -9.57 11.93
N ASP A 378 19.42 -9.51 10.91
CA ASP A 378 19.71 -10.09 9.59
C ASP A 378 20.97 -9.45 8.99
N ILE A 379 21.12 -8.12 9.07
CA ILE A 379 22.26 -7.41 8.48
C ILE A 379 23.53 -7.52 9.34
N ALA A 380 23.42 -7.52 10.67
CA ALA A 380 24.56 -7.65 11.58
C ALA A 380 25.36 -8.94 11.33
N ALA A 381 24.68 -10.08 11.17
CA ALA A 381 25.33 -11.35 10.86
C ALA A 381 26.08 -11.30 9.52
N GLY A 382 25.53 -10.60 8.52
CA GLY A 382 26.18 -10.38 7.24
C GLY A 382 27.43 -9.50 7.34
N LEU A 383 27.35 -8.41 8.10
CA LEU A 383 28.47 -7.48 8.33
C LEU A 383 29.63 -8.18 9.03
N ASP A 384 29.38 -8.88 10.15
CA ASP A 384 30.40 -9.63 10.87
C ASP A 384 31.08 -10.67 9.96
N HIS A 385 30.31 -11.31 9.07
CA HIS A 385 30.84 -12.27 8.11
C HIS A 385 31.70 -11.62 7.01
N LEU A 386 31.29 -10.47 6.45
CA LEU A 386 32.08 -9.70 5.48
C LEU A 386 33.39 -9.20 6.09
N HIS A 387 33.31 -8.67 7.30
CA HIS A 387 34.45 -8.17 8.08
C HIS A 387 35.46 -9.28 8.36
N ALA A 388 35.01 -10.48 8.75
CA ALA A 388 35.87 -11.64 8.98
C ALA A 388 36.62 -12.10 7.71
N HIS A 389 36.05 -11.88 6.53
CA HIS A 389 36.64 -12.26 5.23
C HIS A 389 37.35 -11.10 4.51
N GLY A 390 37.40 -9.92 5.14
CA GLY A 390 38.06 -8.73 4.59
C GLY A 390 37.42 -8.23 3.29
N VAL A 391 36.11 -8.45 3.11
CA VAL A 391 35.35 -7.95 1.96
C VAL A 391 34.78 -6.57 2.30
N VAL A 392 35.09 -5.60 1.45
CA VAL A 392 34.62 -4.20 1.60
C VAL A 392 33.31 -4.03 0.83
N HIS A 393 32.31 -3.43 1.47
CA HIS A 393 31.00 -3.12 0.90
C HIS A 393 30.74 -1.60 0.88
N ALA A 394 29.70 -1.14 0.17
CA ALA A 394 29.24 0.25 0.26
C ALA A 394 28.58 0.53 1.61
N ALA A 395 28.48 1.81 2.01
CA ALA A 395 27.80 2.17 3.26
C ALA A 395 26.42 1.50 3.40
N VAL A 396 26.13 0.98 4.60
CA VAL A 396 24.83 0.37 4.92
C VAL A 396 23.75 1.44 4.84
N ALA A 397 22.77 1.25 3.96
CA ALA A 397 21.71 2.22 3.70
C ALA A 397 20.48 1.53 3.12
N GLU A 398 19.35 2.25 3.05
CA GLU A 398 18.08 1.71 2.55
C GLU A 398 18.22 1.17 1.10
N GLN A 399 19.03 1.84 0.28
CA GLN A 399 19.30 1.45 -1.10
C GLN A 399 20.21 0.22 -1.26
N THR A 400 20.93 -0.18 -0.21
CA THR A 400 21.87 -1.31 -0.24
C THR A 400 21.30 -2.56 0.44
N VAL A 401 20.08 -2.50 0.98
CA VAL A 401 19.39 -3.62 1.61
C VAL A 401 18.19 -4.08 0.77
N PHE A 402 18.17 -5.36 0.43
CA PHE A 402 17.13 -6.00 -0.38
C PHE A 402 16.38 -7.07 0.40
N SER A 403 15.13 -7.31 0.03
CA SER A 403 14.32 -8.42 0.55
C SER A 403 14.21 -9.51 -0.49
N ASP A 404 14.55 -10.73 -0.09
CA ASP A 404 14.26 -11.90 -0.93
C ASP A 404 12.75 -12.23 -0.92
N ARG A 405 12.32 -13.14 -1.81
CA ARG A 405 10.91 -13.58 -1.88
C ARG A 405 10.37 -14.20 -0.57
N ARG A 406 11.25 -14.48 0.41
CA ARG A 406 10.91 -15.00 1.74
C ARG A 406 10.99 -13.92 2.83
N GLY A 407 11.17 -12.65 2.44
CA GLY A 407 11.26 -11.51 3.36
C GLY A 407 12.54 -11.44 4.18
N ARG A 408 13.62 -12.15 3.79
CA ARG A 408 14.92 -12.05 4.46
C ARG A 408 15.71 -10.87 3.91
N ARG A 409 16.38 -10.13 4.81
CA ARG A 409 17.19 -8.98 4.42
C ARG A 409 18.55 -9.43 3.89
N ARG A 410 18.99 -8.79 2.81
CA ARG A 410 20.28 -9.05 2.16
C ARG A 410 21.00 -7.75 1.88
N LEU A 411 22.26 -7.68 2.26
CA LEU A 411 23.16 -6.59 1.88
C LEU A 411 23.67 -6.82 0.46
N GLY A 412 23.46 -5.82 -0.41
CA GLY A 412 23.96 -5.74 -1.78
C GLY A 412 24.77 -4.46 -2.00
N ALA A 413 24.96 -4.08 -3.27
CA ALA A 413 25.73 -2.90 -3.71
C ALA A 413 27.22 -2.90 -3.32
N PHE A 414 28.05 -3.48 -4.20
CA PHE A 414 29.50 -3.58 -4.05
C PHE A 414 30.21 -2.78 -5.16
N PRO A 415 30.34 -1.46 -5.02
CA PRO A 415 30.91 -0.59 -6.05
C PRO A 415 32.42 -0.79 -6.22
N PRO A 416 33.02 -0.19 -7.27
CA PRO A 416 34.44 -0.34 -7.59
C PRO A 416 35.36 0.52 -6.72
N ASP A 417 34.83 1.56 -6.07
CA ASP A 417 35.55 2.31 -5.04
C ASP A 417 34.66 2.56 -3.82
N PRO A 418 34.40 1.52 -3.00
CA PRO A 418 33.66 1.72 -1.78
C PRO A 418 34.55 2.55 -0.85
N GLY A 419 34.15 3.81 -0.60
CA GLY A 419 34.73 4.62 0.46
C GLY A 419 34.84 3.75 1.72
N ARG A 420 36.05 3.61 2.25
CA ARG A 420 36.37 2.52 3.18
C ARG A 420 35.67 2.74 4.52
N ALA A 421 34.49 2.14 4.71
CA ALA A 421 33.82 2.12 6.00
C ALA A 421 34.61 1.23 6.98
N SER A 422 34.88 1.77 8.16
CA SER A 422 35.35 1.04 9.33
C SER A 422 34.20 0.27 9.97
N PHE A 423 34.52 -0.73 10.80
CA PHE A 423 33.50 -1.51 11.52
C PHE A 423 32.55 -0.62 12.34
N ALA A 424 33.08 0.44 12.96
CA ALA A 424 32.29 1.42 13.69
C ALA A 424 31.36 2.24 12.78
N GLU A 425 31.81 2.57 11.56
CA GLU A 425 30.97 3.28 10.59
C GLU A 425 29.83 2.40 10.07
N ASP A 426 30.04 1.10 9.87
CA ASP A 426 28.99 0.17 9.46
C ASP A 426 27.93 -0.03 10.56
N VAL A 427 28.37 -0.12 11.82
CA VAL A 427 27.46 -0.23 12.98
C VAL A 427 26.68 1.07 13.17
N ALA A 428 27.34 2.22 13.03
CA ALA A 428 26.68 3.51 13.07
C ALA A 428 25.65 3.66 11.95
N ALA A 429 25.99 3.24 10.73
CA ALA A 429 25.10 3.27 9.57
C ALA A 429 23.90 2.33 9.74
N LEU A 430 24.11 1.10 10.24
CA LEU A 430 23.03 0.16 10.55
C LEU A 430 22.08 0.71 11.63
N SER A 431 22.63 1.41 12.63
CA SER A 431 21.84 2.03 13.70
C SER A 431 21.03 3.22 13.19
N GLN A 432 21.62 4.06 12.34
CA GLN A 432 20.90 5.15 11.68
C GLN A 432 19.78 4.63 10.79
N LEU A 433 20.04 3.54 10.05
CA LEU A 433 19.03 2.86 9.25
C LEU A 433 17.87 2.34 10.11
N ALA A 434 18.17 1.72 11.25
CA ALA A 434 17.16 1.26 12.21
C ALA A 434 16.33 2.40 12.80
N ILE A 435 16.99 3.51 13.20
CA ILE A 435 16.31 4.72 13.69
C ILE A 435 15.40 5.31 12.60
N ARG A 436 15.90 5.39 11.37
CA ARG A 436 15.14 5.93 10.23
C ARG A 436 13.93 5.08 9.89
N ALA A 437 14.08 3.76 9.95
CA ALA A 437 13.01 2.80 9.72
C ALA A 437 11.91 2.86 10.79
N LEU A 438 12.25 3.18 12.05
CA LEU A 438 11.30 3.31 13.16
C LEU A 438 10.62 4.68 13.25
N ALA A 439 11.41 5.75 13.16
CA ALA A 439 10.99 7.10 13.55
C ALA A 439 10.78 8.03 12.35
N GLY A 440 11.05 7.55 11.13
CA GLY A 440 10.85 8.34 9.92
C GLY A 440 11.84 9.49 9.73
N THR A 441 12.93 9.57 10.51
CA THR A 441 13.96 10.60 10.39
C THR A 441 15.38 10.03 10.54
N SER A 442 16.38 10.65 9.90
CA SER A 442 17.79 10.24 10.05
C SER A 442 18.39 10.73 11.37
N THR A 443 17.72 11.69 12.00
CA THR A 443 18.08 12.28 13.29
C THR A 443 16.83 12.32 14.18
N ALA A 444 16.66 11.28 14.99
CA ALA A 444 15.65 11.25 16.04
C ALA A 444 16.33 11.51 17.39
N ASP A 445 15.68 12.32 18.23
CA ASP A 445 16.09 12.46 19.62
C ASP A 445 15.63 11.24 20.44
N ARG A 446 16.19 11.10 21.65
CA ARG A 446 15.90 9.95 22.53
C ARG A 446 14.40 9.77 22.76
N SER A 447 13.67 10.87 22.96
CA SER A 447 12.24 10.86 23.23
C SER A 447 11.42 10.32 22.05
N SER A 448 11.79 10.68 20.81
CA SER A 448 11.11 10.21 19.60
C SER A 448 11.36 8.72 19.33
N ILE A 449 12.60 8.26 19.54
CA ILE A 449 12.94 6.84 19.41
C ILE A 449 12.22 6.03 20.50
N GLU A 450 12.23 6.51 21.75
CA GLU A 450 11.52 5.87 22.86
C GLU A 450 10.01 5.76 22.60
N ALA A 451 9.38 6.82 22.08
CA ALA A 451 7.98 6.81 21.70
C ALA A 451 7.68 5.78 20.59
N SER A 452 8.58 5.65 19.62
CA SER A 452 8.48 4.65 18.53
C SER A 452 8.73 3.22 19.02
N LEU A 453 9.52 3.07 20.10
CA LEU A 453 9.82 1.81 20.76
C LEU A 453 8.86 1.46 21.90
N ALA A 454 7.76 2.20 22.09
CA ALA A 454 6.88 2.06 23.27
C ALA A 454 6.33 0.64 23.51
N SER A 455 6.31 -0.22 22.49
CA SER A 455 5.92 -1.64 22.58
C SER A 455 7.05 -2.59 23.02
N THR A 456 8.27 -2.09 23.18
CA THR A 456 9.45 -2.82 23.70
C THR A 456 9.33 -2.97 25.21
N SER A 457 9.79 -4.09 25.78
CA SER A 457 9.84 -4.27 27.24
C SER A 457 10.72 -3.24 27.95
N ARG A 458 11.72 -2.71 27.24
CA ARG A 458 12.77 -1.79 27.73
C ARG A 458 13.08 -0.70 26.70
N PRO A 459 12.14 0.23 26.44
CA PRO A 459 12.22 1.19 25.33
C PRO A 459 13.34 2.21 25.53
N LEU A 460 13.59 2.59 26.79
CA LEU A 460 14.62 3.55 27.15
C LEU A 460 16.04 3.00 26.90
N GLU A 461 16.31 1.77 27.34
CA GLU A 461 17.61 1.13 27.13
C GLU A 461 17.85 0.83 25.63
N ALA A 462 16.81 0.46 24.88
CA ALA A 462 16.93 0.23 23.44
C ALA A 462 17.19 1.53 22.67
N ALA A 463 16.55 2.64 23.06
CA ALA A 463 16.82 3.95 22.49
C ALA A 463 18.25 4.44 22.79
N GLU A 464 18.74 4.24 24.03
CA GLU A 464 20.13 4.53 24.39
C GLU A 464 21.11 3.73 23.54
N LEU A 465 20.86 2.43 23.37
CA LEU A 465 21.74 1.53 22.61
C LEU A 465 21.87 1.94 21.13
N LEU A 466 20.74 2.26 20.47
CA LEU A 466 20.75 2.73 19.07
C LEU A 466 21.49 4.06 18.92
N ILE A 467 21.35 4.96 19.90
CA ILE A 467 22.08 6.24 19.92
C ILE A 467 23.57 6.02 20.17
N GLU A 468 23.95 5.13 21.10
CA GLU A 468 25.35 4.79 21.37
C GLU A 468 26.04 4.20 20.13
N ALA A 469 25.37 3.27 19.45
CA ALA A 469 25.87 2.68 18.22
C ALA A 469 25.97 3.70 17.07
N ARG A 470 24.95 4.56 16.90
CA ARG A 470 24.99 5.69 15.95
C ARG A 470 26.18 6.62 16.20
N ASP A 471 26.47 6.91 17.46
CA ASP A 471 27.54 7.82 17.86
C ASP A 471 28.92 7.13 17.87
N GLY A 472 29.02 5.89 17.38
CA GLY A 472 30.28 5.15 17.21
C GLY A 472 30.86 4.58 18.50
N LYS A 473 30.02 4.31 19.52
CA LYS A 473 30.46 3.69 20.79
C LYS A 473 30.35 2.16 20.79
N ILE A 474 29.74 1.58 19.78
CA ILE A 474 29.63 0.13 19.57
C ILE A 474 30.32 -0.19 18.24
N ASP A 475 31.35 -1.04 18.29
CA ASP A 475 32.24 -1.30 17.14
C ASP A 475 31.93 -2.63 16.43
N ARG A 476 30.96 -3.41 16.95
CA ARG A 476 30.55 -4.72 16.41
C ARG A 476 29.06 -4.81 16.18
N ALA A 477 28.67 -5.25 14.98
CA ALA A 477 27.27 -5.35 14.59
C ALA A 477 26.55 -6.48 15.34
N GLY A 478 27.22 -7.63 15.54
CA GLY A 478 26.68 -8.72 16.37
C GLY A 478 26.37 -8.30 17.81
N GLU A 479 27.22 -7.45 18.43
CA GLU A 479 26.97 -6.95 19.79
C GLU A 479 25.70 -6.07 19.85
N LEU A 480 25.53 -5.18 18.86
CA LEU A 480 24.34 -4.36 18.74
C LEU A 480 23.08 -5.23 18.59
N ALA A 481 23.14 -6.25 17.72
CA ALA A 481 22.02 -7.16 17.48
C ALA A 481 21.64 -7.97 18.72
N GLU A 482 22.61 -8.58 19.42
CA GLU A 482 22.39 -9.36 20.64
C GLU A 482 21.75 -8.49 21.74
N ARG A 483 22.28 -7.28 21.95
CA ARG A 483 21.78 -6.36 22.99
C ARG A 483 20.38 -5.85 22.64
N LEU A 484 20.08 -5.49 21.39
CA LEU A 484 18.72 -5.11 20.98
C LEU A 484 17.73 -6.26 21.15
N ALA A 485 18.06 -7.46 20.66
CA ALA A 485 17.18 -8.63 20.78
C ALA A 485 16.83 -8.91 22.25
N SER A 486 17.81 -8.84 23.14
CA SER A 486 17.61 -9.04 24.60
C SER A 486 16.69 -8.00 25.26
N LEU A 487 16.64 -6.77 24.74
CA LEU A 487 15.83 -5.67 25.30
C LEU A 487 14.40 -5.67 24.73
N SER A 488 14.23 -6.13 23.49
CA SER A 488 12.94 -6.23 22.81
C SER A 488 12.01 -7.30 23.40
N GLY A 489 12.52 -8.19 24.26
CA GLY A 489 11.77 -9.37 24.72
C GLY A 489 11.46 -10.37 23.59
N ILE A 490 12.10 -10.16 22.43
CA ILE A 490 12.07 -11.02 21.27
C ILE A 490 13.29 -11.92 21.42
N GLU A 491 13.12 -13.10 21.99
CA GLU A 491 14.16 -14.12 21.89
C GLU A 491 14.46 -14.38 20.41
N ASP A 492 15.74 -14.28 20.08
CA ASP A 492 16.29 -14.45 18.74
C ASP A 492 16.02 -15.87 18.22
N SER A 493 14.98 -16.03 17.41
CA SER A 493 14.87 -17.16 16.48
C SER A 493 15.83 -16.92 15.30
N GLY A 494 17.14 -16.94 15.55
CA GLY A 494 18.12 -16.42 14.61
C GLY A 494 19.58 -16.86 14.71
N SER A 495 19.93 -18.02 15.29
CA SER A 495 20.93 -18.94 14.69
C SER A 495 21.20 -20.21 15.52
N ALA A 496 20.43 -21.27 15.27
CA ALA A 496 20.92 -22.66 15.21
C ALA A 496 19.73 -23.60 14.90
N GLY A 497 19.75 -24.20 13.72
CA GLY A 497 18.88 -25.33 13.36
C GLY A 497 17.60 -24.93 12.63
N ASP A 498 17.61 -25.11 11.30
CA ASP A 498 16.55 -25.74 10.51
C ASP A 498 15.14 -25.79 11.16
N SER A 499 14.55 -24.63 11.47
CA SER A 499 13.17 -24.58 11.92
C SER A 499 12.28 -24.56 10.68
N PRO A 500 11.46 -25.60 10.48
CA PRO A 500 10.66 -25.73 9.27
C PRO A 500 9.67 -24.57 9.10
N GLU A 501 9.48 -24.11 7.86
CA GLU A 501 8.48 -23.10 7.48
C GLU A 501 7.09 -23.50 7.98
N ASN A 502 6.29 -22.58 8.55
CA ASN A 502 4.99 -22.94 9.12
C ASN A 502 4.03 -23.48 8.03
N PRO A 503 3.57 -24.74 8.12
CA PRO A 503 2.69 -25.32 7.11
C PRO A 503 1.25 -24.81 7.19
N TYR A 504 0.84 -24.18 8.29
CA TYR A 504 -0.54 -23.76 8.51
C TYR A 504 -0.72 -22.27 8.18
N PRO A 505 -1.62 -21.89 7.24
CA PRO A 505 -1.72 -20.51 6.74
C PRO A 505 -2.54 -19.57 7.65
N GLY A 506 -3.09 -20.07 8.77
CA GLY A 506 -3.97 -19.28 9.64
C GLY A 506 -5.30 -18.97 8.95
N LEU A 507 -5.70 -17.70 8.89
CA LEU A 507 -6.98 -17.27 8.27
C LEU A 507 -6.89 -17.07 6.75
N SER A 508 -5.69 -17.18 6.17
CA SER A 508 -5.51 -17.15 4.73
C SER A 508 -5.89 -18.51 4.11
N ALA A 509 -6.42 -18.49 2.90
CA ALA A 509 -6.58 -19.72 2.13
C ALA A 509 -5.21 -20.26 1.72
N PHE A 510 -5.04 -21.59 1.71
CA PHE A 510 -3.90 -22.23 1.07
C PHE A 510 -3.78 -21.78 -0.40
N ALA A 511 -2.61 -21.27 -0.77
CA ALA A 511 -2.27 -20.91 -2.14
C ALA A 511 -1.73 -22.12 -2.93
N GLU A 512 -1.61 -21.98 -4.26
CA GLU A 512 -1.10 -23.03 -5.15
C GLU A 512 0.27 -23.59 -4.70
N ILE A 513 1.17 -22.71 -4.27
CA ILE A 513 2.53 -23.10 -3.84
C ILE A 513 2.51 -24.00 -2.60
N GLN A 514 1.47 -23.90 -1.77
CA GLN A 514 1.30 -24.64 -0.52
C GLN A 514 0.57 -25.98 -0.71
N HIS A 515 0.42 -26.47 -1.94
CA HIS A 515 -0.28 -27.72 -2.24
C HIS A 515 0.26 -28.96 -1.51
N ARG A 516 1.52 -28.93 -1.07
CA ARG A 516 2.12 -30.02 -0.31
C ARG A 516 1.61 -30.09 1.12
N ASP A 517 1.12 -28.96 1.64
CA ASP A 517 0.63 -28.81 3.01
C ASP A 517 -0.91 -28.94 3.09
N PHE A 518 -1.56 -29.11 1.94
CA PHE A 518 -3.01 -29.19 1.82
C PHE A 518 -3.46 -30.66 1.74
N HIS A 519 -4.10 -31.15 2.80
CA HIS A 519 -4.59 -32.54 2.90
C HIS A 519 -6.05 -32.62 3.38
N GLY A 520 -6.65 -33.81 3.25
CA GLY A 520 -8.00 -34.13 3.69
C GLY A 520 -9.10 -33.75 2.69
N ARG A 521 -8.73 -33.16 1.55
CA ARG A 521 -9.67 -32.76 0.48
C ARG A 521 -9.43 -33.51 -0.83
N GLU A 522 -8.64 -34.57 -0.81
CA GLU A 522 -8.32 -35.36 -2.00
C GLU A 522 -9.57 -35.99 -2.63
N ALA A 523 -10.52 -36.47 -1.81
CA ALA A 523 -11.75 -37.10 -2.31
C ALA A 523 -12.66 -36.11 -3.07
N VAL A 524 -12.87 -34.90 -2.52
CA VAL A 524 -13.67 -33.88 -3.19
C VAL A 524 -12.98 -33.32 -4.43
N VAL A 525 -11.64 -33.20 -4.41
CA VAL A 525 -10.87 -32.81 -5.62
C VAL A 525 -11.06 -33.84 -6.72
N GLU A 526 -11.07 -35.13 -6.40
CA GLU A 526 -11.34 -36.19 -7.37
C GLU A 526 -12.79 -36.15 -7.88
N GLU A 527 -13.78 -35.92 -7.01
CA GLU A 527 -15.19 -35.75 -7.40
C GLU A 527 -15.37 -34.59 -8.39
N LEU A 528 -14.68 -33.46 -8.17
CA LEU A 528 -14.68 -32.32 -9.09
C LEU A 528 -14.13 -32.71 -10.48
N PHE A 529 -13.09 -33.56 -10.54
CA PHE A 529 -12.56 -34.07 -11.80
C PHE A 529 -13.45 -35.10 -12.47
N GLU A 530 -14.11 -35.98 -11.72
CA GLU A 530 -15.09 -36.93 -12.27
C GLU A 530 -16.20 -36.22 -13.04
N ARG A 531 -16.68 -35.07 -12.53
CA ARG A 531 -17.67 -34.23 -13.24
C ARG A 531 -17.19 -33.77 -14.61
N TRP A 532 -15.90 -33.48 -14.78
CA TRP A 532 -15.34 -33.06 -16.06
C TRP A 532 -14.93 -34.22 -16.98
N ARG A 533 -14.77 -35.44 -16.45
CA ARG A 533 -14.50 -36.64 -17.24
C ARG A 533 -15.74 -37.18 -17.93
N ASP A 534 -16.93 -36.94 -17.37
CA ASP A 534 -18.18 -37.23 -18.04
C ASP A 534 -18.37 -36.27 -19.22
N VAL A 535 -18.21 -36.78 -20.45
CA VAL A 535 -18.26 -35.99 -21.70
C VAL A 535 -19.64 -35.38 -21.95
N SER A 536 -20.68 -35.87 -21.26
CA SER A 536 -22.04 -35.32 -21.33
C SER A 536 -22.29 -34.18 -20.34
N ALA A 537 -21.38 -33.95 -19.39
CA ALA A 537 -21.51 -32.94 -18.35
C ALA A 537 -21.09 -31.54 -18.83
N SER A 538 -21.70 -30.54 -18.20
CA SER A 538 -21.36 -29.12 -18.33
C SER A 538 -19.86 -28.85 -18.12
N ARG A 539 -19.31 -27.87 -18.85
CA ARG A 539 -17.93 -27.38 -18.62
C ARG A 539 -17.80 -26.55 -17.33
N LEU A 540 -18.89 -26.32 -16.64
CA LEU A 540 -18.97 -25.65 -15.34
C LEU A 540 -18.99 -26.69 -14.23
N VAL A 541 -18.20 -26.43 -13.18
CA VAL A 541 -18.31 -27.10 -11.89
C VAL A 541 -18.38 -26.00 -10.82
N VAL A 542 -19.32 -26.11 -9.89
CA VAL A 542 -19.50 -25.13 -8.81
C VAL A 542 -19.35 -25.84 -7.47
N LEU A 543 -18.28 -25.50 -6.75
CA LEU A 543 -18.03 -25.97 -5.39
C LEU A 543 -18.83 -25.11 -4.41
N THR A 544 -19.76 -25.73 -3.68
CA THR A 544 -20.71 -25.01 -2.82
C THR A 544 -20.50 -25.36 -1.35
N GLY A 545 -20.61 -24.40 -0.44
CA GLY A 545 -20.47 -24.67 1.00
C GLY A 545 -20.44 -23.42 1.86
N ALA A 546 -20.55 -23.60 3.18
CA ALA A 546 -20.54 -22.52 4.16
C ALA A 546 -19.26 -21.64 4.08
N SER A 547 -19.31 -20.42 4.63
CA SER A 547 -18.10 -19.60 4.75
C SER A 547 -17.05 -20.33 5.59
N GLY A 548 -15.77 -20.16 5.25
CA GLY A 548 -14.67 -20.83 5.97
C GLY A 548 -14.56 -22.35 5.79
N SER A 549 -15.39 -23.00 4.96
CA SER A 549 -15.34 -24.47 4.76
C SER A 549 -14.14 -24.98 3.96
N GLY A 550 -13.30 -24.07 3.44
CA GLY A 550 -12.11 -24.40 2.65
C GLY A 550 -12.32 -24.41 1.12
N LYS A 551 -13.38 -23.77 0.61
CA LYS A 551 -13.66 -23.69 -0.85
C LYS A 551 -12.47 -23.15 -1.65
N SER A 552 -12.01 -21.94 -1.32
CA SER A 552 -10.90 -21.30 -2.04
C SER A 552 -9.60 -22.10 -1.93
N SER A 553 -9.28 -22.67 -0.76
CA SER A 553 -8.13 -23.58 -0.61
C SER A 553 -8.25 -24.85 -1.45
N THR A 554 -9.44 -25.43 -1.55
CA THR A 554 -9.70 -26.61 -2.41
C THR A 554 -9.45 -26.28 -3.88
N LEU A 555 -9.89 -25.11 -4.35
CA LEU A 555 -9.65 -24.68 -5.72
C LEU A 555 -8.16 -24.38 -5.98
N LEU A 556 -7.52 -23.58 -5.13
CA LEU A 556 -6.17 -23.07 -5.36
C LEU A 556 -5.06 -24.07 -5.03
N ALA A 557 -5.16 -24.80 -3.92
CA ALA A 557 -4.13 -25.74 -3.47
C ALA A 557 -4.45 -27.21 -3.80
N GLY A 558 -5.73 -27.52 -4.07
CA GLY A 558 -6.15 -28.86 -4.50
C GLY A 558 -6.21 -28.99 -6.03
N VAL A 559 -7.14 -28.26 -6.65
CA VAL A 559 -7.48 -28.40 -8.08
C VAL A 559 -6.36 -27.92 -8.99
N VAL A 560 -5.84 -26.70 -8.81
CA VAL A 560 -4.83 -26.12 -9.72
C VAL A 560 -3.56 -26.98 -9.83
N PRO A 561 -2.92 -27.41 -8.72
CA PRO A 561 -1.73 -28.25 -8.79
C PRO A 561 -2.00 -29.61 -9.44
N ALA A 562 -3.19 -30.19 -9.21
CA ALA A 562 -3.57 -31.46 -9.84
C ALA A 562 -3.78 -31.31 -11.36
N ILE A 563 -4.38 -30.20 -11.82
CA ILE A 563 -4.51 -29.87 -13.24
C ILE A 563 -3.13 -29.72 -13.88
N ARG A 564 -2.19 -28.99 -13.26
CA ARG A 564 -0.81 -28.85 -13.76
C ARG A 564 -0.06 -30.19 -13.82
N ARG A 565 -0.41 -31.15 -12.97
CA ARG A 565 0.15 -32.52 -12.99
C ARG A 565 -0.55 -33.47 -13.97
N GLY A 566 -1.53 -32.99 -14.75
CA GLY A 566 -2.22 -33.81 -15.75
C GLY A 566 -3.35 -34.67 -15.18
N ALA A 567 -4.05 -34.24 -14.13
CA ALA A 567 -5.19 -34.98 -13.56
C ALA A 567 -6.34 -35.23 -14.56
N LEU A 568 -6.42 -34.40 -15.61
CA LEU A 568 -7.28 -34.61 -16.78
C LEU A 568 -6.41 -34.75 -18.05
N PRO A 569 -6.90 -35.44 -19.09
CA PRO A 569 -6.14 -35.60 -20.34
C PRO A 569 -5.71 -34.26 -20.93
N GLY A 570 -4.39 -34.04 -21.02
CA GLY A 570 -3.79 -32.83 -21.59
C GLY A 570 -3.84 -31.58 -20.69
N SER A 571 -4.27 -31.73 -19.43
CA SER A 571 -4.47 -30.60 -18.51
C SER A 571 -3.18 -29.94 -18.03
N ASP A 572 -2.06 -30.63 -18.16
CA ASP A 572 -0.70 -30.13 -17.92
C ASP A 572 -0.33 -28.93 -18.82
N ARG A 573 -1.01 -28.78 -19.96
CA ARG A 573 -0.79 -27.69 -20.93
C ARG A 573 -1.83 -26.57 -20.87
N TRP A 574 -2.88 -26.74 -20.06
CA TRP A 574 -3.94 -25.75 -19.93
C TRP A 574 -3.39 -24.44 -19.37
N ALA A 575 -3.95 -23.33 -19.83
CA ALA A 575 -3.76 -22.07 -19.13
C ALA A 575 -4.75 -22.00 -17.97
N ILE A 576 -4.35 -21.35 -16.87
CA ILE A 576 -5.16 -21.27 -15.65
C ILE A 576 -5.25 -19.80 -15.27
N ALA A 577 -6.45 -19.23 -15.38
CA ALA A 577 -6.75 -17.89 -14.91
C ALA A 577 -7.59 -17.96 -13.63
N SER A 578 -7.33 -17.08 -12.68
CA SER A 578 -8.16 -16.93 -11.48
C SER A 578 -8.69 -15.51 -11.42
N MET A 579 -9.98 -15.39 -11.12
CA MET A 579 -10.66 -14.11 -10.96
C MET A 579 -11.57 -14.12 -9.73
N ARG A 580 -11.86 -12.91 -9.26
CA ARG A 580 -13.00 -12.59 -8.41
C ARG A 580 -13.89 -11.63 -9.18
N PRO A 581 -15.22 -11.84 -9.22
CA PRO A 581 -16.10 -11.01 -10.03
C PRO A 581 -15.99 -9.50 -9.77
N GLY A 582 -15.89 -9.05 -8.53
CA GLY A 582 -15.80 -7.62 -8.25
C GLY A 582 -17.05 -6.83 -8.68
N ALA A 583 -16.93 -5.50 -8.69
CA ALA A 583 -18.00 -4.62 -9.19
C ALA A 583 -18.19 -4.69 -10.71
N ASP A 584 -17.14 -5.07 -11.45
CA ASP A 584 -17.15 -5.24 -12.91
C ASP A 584 -16.54 -6.60 -13.30
N PRO A 585 -17.37 -7.66 -13.44
CA PRO A 585 -16.89 -9.01 -13.70
C PRO A 585 -16.34 -9.21 -15.11
N ILE A 586 -16.73 -8.38 -16.08
CA ILE A 586 -16.21 -8.44 -17.44
C ILE A 586 -14.78 -7.90 -17.45
N ALA A 587 -14.54 -6.76 -16.79
CA ALA A 587 -13.20 -6.22 -16.60
C ALA A 587 -12.32 -7.17 -15.77
N ALA A 588 -12.86 -7.78 -14.71
CA ALA A 588 -12.13 -8.75 -13.89
C ALA A 588 -11.71 -10.00 -14.69
N LEU A 589 -12.58 -10.51 -15.56
CA LEU A 589 -12.24 -11.59 -16.48
C LEU A 589 -11.13 -11.17 -17.47
N GLY A 590 -11.25 -9.99 -18.07
CA GLY A 590 -10.23 -9.47 -19.00
C GLY A 590 -8.86 -9.32 -18.33
N ASN A 591 -8.81 -8.81 -17.09
CA ASN A 591 -7.58 -8.70 -16.31
C ASN A 591 -6.97 -10.08 -15.97
N ALA A 592 -7.82 -11.05 -15.61
CA ALA A 592 -7.37 -12.41 -15.33
C ALA A 592 -6.78 -13.10 -16.58
N LEU A 593 -7.35 -12.84 -17.76
CA LEU A 593 -6.83 -13.31 -19.04
C LEU A 593 -5.52 -12.59 -19.43
N ALA A 594 -5.45 -11.27 -19.24
CA ALA A 594 -4.25 -10.48 -19.50
C ALA A 594 -3.05 -10.95 -18.64
N ALA A 595 -3.29 -11.32 -17.38
CA ALA A 595 -2.27 -11.83 -16.47
C ALA A 595 -1.61 -13.15 -16.92
N ILE A 596 -2.29 -13.92 -17.78
CA ILE A 596 -1.80 -15.19 -18.33
C ILE A 596 -1.50 -15.12 -19.82
N ALA A 597 -1.57 -13.93 -20.41
CA ALA A 597 -1.42 -13.76 -21.85
C ALA A 597 0.01 -14.09 -22.29
N THR A 598 0.12 -15.05 -23.20
CA THR A 598 1.38 -15.45 -23.85
C THR A 598 1.53 -14.84 -25.24
N THR A 599 0.48 -14.21 -25.76
CA THR A 599 0.45 -13.59 -27.09
C THR A 599 0.09 -12.11 -26.99
N ALA A 600 0.86 -11.23 -27.65
CA ALA A 600 0.65 -9.78 -27.61
C ALA A 600 -0.29 -9.26 -28.73
N SER A 601 -1.28 -10.06 -29.16
CA SER A 601 -2.04 -9.76 -30.38
C SER A 601 -3.16 -8.73 -30.20
N ALA A 602 -3.76 -8.64 -29.00
CA ALA A 602 -4.79 -7.66 -28.64
C ALA A 602 -5.03 -7.67 -27.12
N ASP A 603 -5.65 -6.62 -26.59
CA ASP A 603 -6.08 -6.55 -25.19
C ASP A 603 -7.38 -7.35 -24.97
N PRO A 604 -7.39 -8.38 -24.09
CA PRO A 604 -8.58 -9.17 -23.77
C PRO A 604 -9.71 -8.34 -23.16
N VAL A 605 -9.40 -7.28 -22.39
CA VAL A 605 -10.41 -6.39 -21.80
C VAL A 605 -11.17 -5.67 -22.91
N ALA A 606 -10.46 -5.07 -23.86
CA ALA A 606 -11.05 -4.43 -25.02
C ALA A 606 -11.89 -5.38 -25.91
N VAL A 607 -11.50 -6.66 -26.02
CA VAL A 607 -12.27 -7.68 -26.76
C VAL A 607 -13.61 -7.94 -26.06
N LEU A 608 -13.58 -8.15 -24.74
CA LEU A 608 -14.79 -8.44 -23.96
C LEU A 608 -15.74 -7.24 -23.85
N GLN A 609 -15.23 -6.01 -23.99
CA GLN A 609 -16.02 -4.77 -23.92
C GLN A 609 -16.53 -4.26 -25.28
N LYS A 610 -16.06 -4.80 -26.41
CA LYS A 610 -16.60 -4.46 -27.74
C LYS A 610 -18.05 -4.95 -27.84
N GLY A 611 -19.00 -4.02 -27.76
CA GLY A 611 -20.46 -4.26 -27.81
C GLY A 611 -20.99 -4.79 -29.15
N GLY A 612 -20.50 -5.94 -29.60
CA GLY A 612 -21.01 -6.75 -30.72
C GLY A 612 -21.87 -7.93 -30.25
N GLU A 613 -22.22 -8.85 -31.16
CA GLU A 613 -22.95 -10.06 -30.79
C GLU A 613 -22.17 -10.84 -29.72
N PRO A 614 -22.81 -11.22 -28.59
CA PRO A 614 -22.11 -11.81 -27.44
C PRO A 614 -21.51 -13.21 -27.71
N ALA A 615 -21.87 -13.83 -28.83
CA ALA A 615 -21.44 -15.17 -29.19
C ALA A 615 -19.93 -15.22 -29.47
N GLY A 616 -19.20 -15.98 -28.65
CA GLY A 616 -17.78 -16.25 -28.85
C GLY A 616 -16.82 -15.19 -28.32
N LEU A 617 -17.30 -14.19 -27.55
CA LEU A 617 -16.44 -13.14 -27.00
C LEU A 617 -15.39 -13.68 -26.02
N ILE A 618 -15.75 -14.65 -25.17
CA ILE A 618 -14.78 -15.32 -24.29
C ILE A 618 -13.75 -16.08 -25.13
N GLU A 619 -14.18 -16.82 -26.14
CA GLU A 619 -13.29 -17.58 -27.02
C GLU A 619 -12.32 -16.66 -27.75
N GLN A 620 -12.78 -15.50 -28.24
CA GLN A 620 -11.93 -14.47 -28.85
C GLN A 620 -10.93 -13.88 -27.85
N ALA A 621 -11.40 -13.56 -26.63
CA ALA A 621 -10.54 -13.05 -25.57
C ALA A 621 -9.45 -14.07 -25.18
N ILE A 622 -9.78 -15.35 -25.23
CA ILE A 622 -8.83 -16.45 -25.01
C ILE A 622 -7.85 -16.58 -26.16
N ASP A 623 -8.31 -16.49 -27.40
CA ASP A 623 -7.46 -16.56 -28.59
C ASP A 623 -6.36 -15.50 -28.57
N VAL A 624 -6.72 -14.26 -28.20
CA VAL A 624 -5.76 -13.18 -28.12
C VAL A 624 -4.83 -13.29 -26.90
N SER A 625 -5.22 -14.05 -25.88
CA SER A 625 -4.44 -14.24 -24.65
C SER A 625 -3.48 -15.43 -24.75
N ILE A 626 -3.98 -16.62 -25.05
CA ILE A 626 -3.24 -17.89 -24.94
C ILE A 626 -3.17 -18.67 -26.26
N GLY A 627 -3.67 -18.09 -27.36
CA GLY A 627 -3.72 -18.71 -28.68
C GLY A 627 -4.88 -19.71 -28.88
N PRO A 628 -5.07 -20.17 -30.13
CA PRO A 628 -6.22 -21.02 -30.50
C PRO A 628 -6.10 -22.48 -30.07
N ASP A 629 -4.89 -22.96 -29.74
CA ASP A 629 -4.62 -24.37 -29.50
C ASP A 629 -4.59 -24.76 -28.00
N ARG A 630 -4.78 -23.80 -27.09
CA ARG A 630 -4.76 -24.04 -25.63
C ARG A 630 -6.17 -24.01 -25.04
N GLU A 631 -6.41 -24.89 -24.06
CA GLU A 631 -7.60 -24.84 -23.20
C GLU A 631 -7.35 -23.90 -22.02
N LEU A 632 -8.43 -23.25 -21.55
CA LEU A 632 -8.44 -22.41 -20.36
C LEU A 632 -9.24 -23.09 -19.25
N LEU A 633 -8.63 -23.18 -18.07
CA LEU A 633 -9.35 -23.30 -16.82
C LEU A 633 -9.51 -21.92 -16.19
N LEU A 634 -10.75 -21.44 -16.09
CA LEU A 634 -11.12 -20.22 -15.38
C LEU A 634 -11.61 -20.57 -13.99
N ILE A 635 -10.95 -20.03 -12.97
CA ILE A 635 -11.36 -20.14 -11.57
C ILE A 635 -12.08 -18.86 -11.20
N VAL A 636 -13.34 -18.97 -10.79
CA VAL A 636 -14.14 -17.85 -10.28
C VAL A 636 -14.36 -18.05 -8.78
N ASP A 637 -13.44 -17.50 -7.99
CA ASP A 637 -13.53 -17.52 -6.53
C ASP A 637 -14.53 -16.46 -6.06
N GLN A 638 -15.28 -16.77 -5.00
CA GLN A 638 -16.39 -15.95 -4.47
C GLN A 638 -17.42 -15.54 -5.54
N PHE A 639 -18.03 -16.52 -6.22
CA PHE A 639 -19.04 -16.29 -7.27
C PHE A 639 -20.26 -15.50 -6.76
N GLU A 640 -20.55 -15.55 -5.46
CA GLU A 640 -21.56 -14.72 -4.80
C GLU A 640 -21.36 -13.21 -5.01
N GLU A 641 -20.14 -12.74 -5.29
CA GLU A 641 -19.85 -11.32 -5.59
C GLU A 641 -20.67 -10.80 -6.78
N LEU A 642 -21.00 -11.66 -7.75
CA LEU A 642 -21.88 -11.30 -8.88
C LEU A 642 -23.26 -10.83 -8.42
N PHE A 643 -23.70 -11.27 -7.26
CA PHE A 643 -25.03 -11.00 -6.75
C PHE A 643 -25.00 -9.96 -5.64
N SER A 644 -23.90 -9.88 -4.90
CA SER A 644 -23.74 -8.98 -3.76
C SER A 644 -23.10 -7.62 -4.11
N ILE A 645 -22.20 -7.54 -5.09
CA ILE A 645 -21.45 -6.29 -5.41
C ILE A 645 -21.58 -5.84 -6.86
N THR A 646 -21.80 -6.75 -7.81
CA THR A 646 -22.03 -6.40 -9.22
C THR A 646 -23.46 -5.94 -9.46
N ASP A 647 -23.70 -4.90 -10.27
CA ASP A 647 -25.06 -4.52 -10.66
C ASP A 647 -25.76 -5.61 -11.48
N ILE A 648 -27.11 -5.60 -11.47
CA ILE A 648 -27.92 -6.68 -12.03
C ILE A 648 -27.61 -6.89 -13.51
N ALA A 649 -27.50 -5.80 -14.29
CA ALA A 649 -27.30 -5.84 -15.73
C ALA A 649 -25.91 -6.37 -16.10
N ARG A 650 -24.84 -5.94 -15.41
CA ARG A 650 -23.49 -6.49 -15.62
C ARG A 650 -23.38 -7.95 -15.19
N ALA A 651 -24.01 -8.31 -14.08
CA ALA A 651 -24.08 -9.70 -13.65
C ALA A 651 -24.81 -10.56 -14.69
N ASP A 652 -25.91 -10.04 -15.30
CA ASP A 652 -26.69 -10.77 -16.30
C ASP A 652 -25.84 -10.98 -17.56
N ALA A 653 -25.21 -9.89 -18.03
CA ALA A 653 -24.28 -9.93 -19.15
C ALA A 653 -23.14 -10.94 -18.92
N PHE A 654 -22.56 -10.98 -17.71
CA PHE A 654 -21.50 -11.93 -17.39
C PHE A 654 -22.01 -13.38 -17.33
N THR A 655 -23.17 -13.64 -16.72
CA THR A 655 -23.75 -14.99 -16.69
C THR A 655 -24.17 -15.48 -18.08
N ASP A 656 -24.65 -14.58 -18.93
CA ASP A 656 -24.99 -14.88 -20.33
C ASP A 656 -23.73 -15.19 -21.15
N LEU A 657 -22.67 -14.43 -20.92
CA LEU A 657 -21.36 -14.64 -21.53
C LEU A 657 -20.78 -16.00 -21.14
N LEU A 658 -20.82 -16.36 -19.85
CA LEU A 658 -20.40 -17.67 -19.38
C LEU A 658 -21.28 -18.79 -19.97
N ALA A 659 -22.60 -18.64 -19.98
CA ALA A 659 -23.51 -19.66 -20.51
C ALA A 659 -23.19 -20.01 -21.98
N GLN A 660 -22.75 -19.04 -22.77
CA GLN A 660 -22.34 -19.23 -24.16
C GLN A 660 -21.00 -19.99 -24.29
N ALA A 661 -20.06 -19.74 -23.37
CA ALA A 661 -18.74 -20.38 -23.36
C ALA A 661 -18.72 -21.76 -22.67
N LEU A 662 -19.83 -22.21 -22.07
CA LEU A 662 -19.91 -23.46 -21.31
C LEU A 662 -20.42 -24.67 -22.11
N THR A 663 -20.40 -24.57 -23.44
CA THR A 663 -20.79 -25.67 -24.34
C THR A 663 -19.71 -26.76 -24.42
N THR A 664 -20.09 -27.99 -24.77
CA THR A 664 -19.14 -29.11 -24.89
C THR A 664 -18.04 -28.88 -25.94
N ALA A 665 -18.29 -28.03 -26.93
CA ALA A 665 -17.33 -27.65 -27.96
C ALA A 665 -16.35 -26.52 -27.54
N SER A 666 -16.60 -25.82 -26.43
CA SER A 666 -15.74 -24.71 -26.00
C SER A 666 -14.40 -25.20 -25.44
N ARG A 667 -13.38 -24.35 -25.46
CA ARG A 667 -12.06 -24.61 -24.83
C ARG A 667 -12.00 -24.08 -23.39
N VAL A 668 -13.13 -23.59 -22.87
CA VAL A 668 -13.23 -22.99 -21.54
C VAL A 668 -13.84 -23.97 -20.57
N ARG A 669 -13.14 -24.23 -19.48
CA ARG A 669 -13.69 -24.89 -18.30
C ARG A 669 -13.75 -23.87 -17.19
N VAL A 670 -14.86 -23.86 -16.47
CA VAL A 670 -15.06 -22.94 -15.36
C VAL A 670 -15.22 -23.75 -14.10
N ILE A 671 -14.44 -23.39 -13.07
CA ILE A 671 -14.70 -23.84 -11.72
C ILE A 671 -14.97 -22.64 -10.83
N ALA A 672 -16.09 -22.65 -10.14
CA ALA A 672 -16.51 -21.54 -9.29
C ALA A 672 -16.68 -22.00 -7.84
N SER A 673 -16.36 -21.12 -6.89
CA SER A 673 -16.81 -21.31 -5.50
C SER A 673 -18.04 -20.47 -5.24
N LEU A 674 -19.06 -21.03 -4.59
CA LEU A 674 -20.27 -20.31 -4.22
C LEU A 674 -20.68 -20.66 -2.78
N ARG A 675 -21.18 -19.69 -2.01
CA ARG A 675 -21.78 -20.01 -0.71
C ARG A 675 -23.15 -20.66 -0.85
N ALA A 676 -23.45 -21.61 0.03
CA ALA A 676 -24.69 -22.40 -0.05
C ALA A 676 -25.99 -21.57 0.09
N ASP A 677 -25.93 -20.45 0.83
CA ASP A 677 -27.02 -19.49 1.01
C ASP A 677 -27.30 -18.62 -0.24
N TRP A 678 -26.46 -18.69 -1.27
CA TRP A 678 -26.61 -17.95 -2.53
C TRP A 678 -27.00 -18.85 -3.73
N LEU A 679 -27.36 -20.11 -3.48
CA LEU A 679 -27.70 -21.10 -4.51
C LEU A 679 -28.91 -20.71 -5.37
N ASP A 680 -29.85 -19.95 -4.81
CA ASP A 680 -31.06 -19.51 -5.50
C ASP A 680 -30.78 -18.44 -6.57
N ARG A 681 -29.72 -17.63 -6.41
CA ARG A 681 -29.45 -16.48 -7.29
C ARG A 681 -29.05 -16.89 -8.71
N PRO A 682 -28.10 -17.82 -8.94
CA PRO A 682 -27.82 -18.33 -10.29
C PRO A 682 -29.02 -19.00 -10.96
N LEU A 683 -29.92 -19.63 -10.18
CA LEU A 683 -31.10 -20.34 -10.70
C LEU A 683 -32.17 -19.39 -11.27
N GLN A 684 -32.13 -18.11 -10.91
CA GLN A 684 -33.06 -17.09 -11.39
C GLN A 684 -32.64 -16.50 -12.75
N ARG A 685 -31.44 -16.81 -13.25
CA ARG A 685 -30.87 -16.21 -14.47
C ARG A 685 -30.88 -17.19 -15.64
N GLN A 686 -31.68 -16.92 -16.65
CA GLN A 686 -31.72 -17.72 -17.89
C GLN A 686 -30.84 -17.05 -18.95
N PRO A 687 -30.00 -17.79 -19.70
CA PRO A 687 -29.96 -19.26 -19.80
C PRO A 687 -29.03 -19.98 -18.80
N PHE A 688 -28.26 -19.25 -17.99
CA PHE A 688 -27.24 -19.82 -17.09
C PHE A 688 -27.78 -20.89 -16.11
N ALA A 689 -29.00 -20.72 -15.62
CA ALA A 689 -29.64 -21.64 -14.67
C ALA A 689 -29.72 -23.09 -15.16
N GLY A 690 -29.85 -23.32 -16.48
CA GLY A 690 -29.87 -24.69 -17.04
C GLY A 690 -28.55 -25.41 -16.81
N VAL A 691 -27.44 -24.74 -17.15
CA VAL A 691 -26.08 -25.25 -17.00
C VAL A 691 -25.69 -25.39 -15.53
N PHE A 692 -26.08 -24.41 -14.69
CA PHE A 692 -25.75 -24.39 -13.27
C PHE A 692 -26.32 -25.59 -12.49
N ARG A 693 -27.57 -26.01 -12.75
CA ARG A 693 -28.26 -27.08 -11.99
C ARG A 693 -27.50 -28.40 -11.97
N GLU A 694 -26.79 -28.73 -13.04
CA GLU A 694 -26.08 -30.00 -13.19
C GLU A 694 -24.61 -29.90 -12.74
N SER A 695 -24.14 -28.70 -12.41
CA SER A 695 -22.74 -28.37 -12.13
C SER A 695 -22.37 -28.30 -10.64
N VAL A 696 -23.35 -28.38 -9.73
CA VAL A 696 -23.10 -28.18 -8.30
C VAL A 696 -22.51 -29.41 -7.62
N VAL A 697 -21.41 -29.19 -6.89
CA VAL A 697 -20.75 -30.16 -5.99
C VAL A 697 -20.73 -29.57 -4.57
N PRO A 698 -21.43 -30.17 -3.59
CA PRO A 698 -21.42 -29.69 -2.22
C PRO A 698 -20.14 -30.09 -1.49
N LEU A 699 -19.47 -29.12 -0.89
CA LEU A 699 -18.32 -29.32 -0.02
C LEU A 699 -18.80 -29.69 1.39
N ALA A 700 -18.80 -30.98 1.68
CA ALA A 700 -19.10 -31.48 3.02
C ALA A 700 -18.01 -31.07 4.04
N PRO A 701 -18.34 -31.02 5.35
CA PRO A 701 -17.33 -30.95 6.41
C PRO A 701 -16.30 -32.08 6.28
N LEU A 702 -15.05 -31.84 6.70
CA LEU A 702 -14.04 -32.89 6.75
C LEU A 702 -14.50 -34.02 7.66
N THR A 703 -14.33 -35.26 7.22
CA THR A 703 -14.48 -36.42 8.10
C THR A 703 -13.36 -36.43 9.15
N SER A 704 -13.56 -37.15 10.26
CA SER A 704 -12.53 -37.30 11.30
C SER A 704 -11.17 -37.74 10.73
N LYS A 705 -11.16 -38.65 9.74
CA LYS A 705 -9.93 -39.11 9.08
C LYS A 705 -9.27 -38.04 8.22
N GLU A 706 -10.06 -37.31 7.45
CA GLU A 706 -9.54 -36.22 6.59
C GLU A 706 -9.02 -35.06 7.43
N LEU A 707 -9.68 -34.74 8.55
CA LEU A 707 -9.24 -33.73 9.49
C LEU A 707 -7.94 -34.15 10.18
N ASP A 708 -7.82 -35.41 10.63
CA ASP A 708 -6.57 -35.95 11.17
C ASP A 708 -5.41 -35.81 10.17
N GLN A 709 -5.66 -36.06 8.88
CA GLN A 709 -4.66 -35.85 7.82
C GLN A 709 -4.31 -34.37 7.62
N ALA A 710 -5.29 -33.49 7.58
CA ALA A 710 -5.10 -32.04 7.43
C ALA A 710 -4.32 -31.43 8.60
N ILE A 711 -4.50 -31.97 9.80
CA ILE A 711 -3.79 -31.54 11.01
C ILE A 711 -2.38 -32.14 11.04
N VAL A 712 -2.22 -33.45 10.93
CA VAL A 712 -0.97 -34.12 11.30
C VAL A 712 0.08 -34.10 10.19
N ARG A 713 -0.34 -34.30 8.93
CA ARG A 713 0.61 -34.47 7.82
C ARG A 713 1.50 -33.25 7.55
N PRO A 714 0.99 -32.01 7.54
CA PRO A 714 1.83 -30.85 7.20
C PRO A 714 2.97 -30.64 8.20
N ALA A 715 2.71 -30.92 9.49
CA ALA A 715 3.73 -30.92 10.54
C ALA A 715 4.70 -32.11 10.41
N ALA A 716 4.17 -33.31 10.15
CA ALA A 716 5.00 -34.50 10.02
C ALA A 716 5.99 -34.42 8.84
N ASP A 717 5.58 -33.84 7.70
CA ASP A 717 6.43 -33.61 6.52
C ASP A 717 7.61 -32.66 6.81
N ARG A 718 7.52 -31.93 7.91
CA ARG A 718 8.53 -31.00 8.43
C ARG A 718 9.28 -31.55 9.65
N GLY A 719 9.03 -32.79 10.04
CA GLY A 719 9.67 -33.43 11.18
C GLY A 719 9.14 -32.95 12.54
N VAL A 720 7.94 -32.35 12.58
CA VAL A 720 7.25 -31.96 13.81
C VAL A 720 6.13 -32.96 14.12
N GLU A 721 6.16 -33.56 15.31
CA GLU A 721 5.14 -34.51 15.77
C GLU A 721 4.01 -33.78 16.50
N ILE A 722 2.76 -34.02 16.10
CA ILE A 722 1.59 -33.64 16.89
C ILE A 722 1.21 -34.85 17.75
N THR A 723 1.27 -34.69 19.07
CA THR A 723 1.03 -35.81 20.00
C THR A 723 -0.36 -36.43 19.82
N VAL A 724 -0.49 -37.71 20.16
CA VAL A 724 -1.77 -38.45 20.06
C VAL A 724 -2.89 -37.80 20.87
N ALA A 725 -2.58 -37.29 22.06
CA ALA A 725 -3.57 -36.60 22.89
C ALA A 725 -4.05 -35.30 22.25
N LEU A 726 -3.13 -34.51 21.65
CA LEU A 726 -3.49 -33.26 20.97
C LEU A 726 -4.33 -33.51 19.72
N ARG A 727 -3.95 -34.47 18.85
CA ARG A 727 -4.73 -34.77 17.64
C ARG A 727 -6.15 -35.23 17.97
N GLU A 728 -6.32 -36.09 18.97
CA GLU A 728 -7.65 -36.56 19.39
C GLU A 728 -8.49 -35.41 19.92
N ARG A 729 -7.87 -34.51 20.69
CA ARG A 729 -8.55 -33.32 21.22
C ARG A 729 -8.94 -32.33 20.12
N LEU A 730 -8.02 -31.98 19.22
CA LEU A 730 -8.32 -31.08 18.09
C LEU A 730 -9.44 -31.63 17.21
N VAL A 731 -9.39 -32.92 16.86
CA VAL A 731 -10.45 -33.55 16.07
C VAL A 731 -11.80 -33.52 16.80
N ALA A 732 -11.81 -33.78 18.10
CA ALA A 732 -13.03 -33.72 18.90
C ALA A 732 -13.60 -32.30 18.98
N ASP A 733 -12.77 -31.28 19.25
CA ASP A 733 -13.19 -29.89 19.39
C ASP A 733 -13.78 -29.37 18.06
N VAL A 734 -13.22 -29.75 16.91
CA VAL A 734 -13.75 -29.40 15.58
C VAL A 734 -15.09 -30.05 15.28
N LEU A 735 -15.28 -31.30 15.70
CA LEU A 735 -16.53 -32.01 15.48
C LEU A 735 -17.64 -31.52 16.41
N ALA A 736 -17.29 -30.92 17.55
CA ALA A 736 -18.22 -30.34 18.50
C ALA A 736 -18.71 -28.93 18.08
N GLU A 737 -17.89 -28.18 17.34
CA GLU A 737 -18.16 -26.78 16.98
C GLU A 737 -18.46 -26.61 15.48
N GLN A 738 -19.58 -25.98 15.15
CA GLN A 738 -19.92 -25.69 13.75
C GLN A 738 -19.00 -24.60 13.19
N GLY A 739 -18.48 -24.80 11.97
CA GLY A 739 -17.65 -23.79 11.32
C GLY A 739 -16.21 -23.71 11.83
N ALA A 740 -15.75 -24.63 12.67
CA ALA A 740 -14.45 -24.57 13.35
C ALA A 740 -13.19 -24.66 12.46
N LEU A 741 -13.31 -24.94 11.14
CA LEU A 741 -12.14 -25.14 10.28
C LEU A 741 -11.17 -23.94 10.21
N PRO A 742 -11.63 -22.67 10.09
CA PRO A 742 -10.75 -21.51 10.19
C PRO A 742 -10.09 -21.42 11.57
N LEU A 743 -10.79 -21.77 12.65
CA LEU A 743 -10.23 -21.74 14.02
C LEU A 743 -9.09 -22.73 14.18
N VAL A 744 -9.23 -23.93 13.62
CA VAL A 744 -8.16 -24.95 13.63
C VAL A 744 -6.92 -24.44 12.93
N SER A 745 -7.10 -23.84 11.75
CA SER A 745 -5.96 -23.31 10.99
C SER A 745 -5.24 -22.21 11.77
N VAL A 746 -5.96 -21.35 12.49
CA VAL A 746 -5.37 -20.33 13.38
C VAL A 746 -4.70 -20.97 14.60
N ALA A 747 -5.36 -21.91 15.26
CA ALA A 747 -4.82 -22.59 16.43
C ALA A 747 -3.53 -23.32 16.08
N LEU A 748 -3.50 -24.06 14.97
CA LEU A 748 -2.30 -24.74 14.47
C LEU A 748 -1.20 -23.76 14.06
N HIS A 749 -1.57 -22.63 13.45
CA HIS A 749 -0.61 -21.58 13.12
C HIS A 749 0.08 -21.01 14.37
N GLU A 750 -0.69 -20.74 15.43
CA GLU A 750 -0.14 -20.24 16.69
C GLU A 750 0.62 -21.32 17.48
N LEU A 751 0.09 -22.55 17.54
CA LEU A 751 0.80 -23.69 18.12
C LEU A 751 2.15 -23.91 17.44
N TRP A 752 2.21 -23.78 16.11
CA TRP A 752 3.45 -23.85 15.37
C TRP A 752 4.43 -22.76 15.79
N ARG A 753 3.94 -21.52 15.94
CA ARG A 753 4.77 -20.40 16.40
C ARG A 753 5.29 -20.61 17.83
N LEU A 754 4.49 -21.24 18.69
CA LEU A 754 4.82 -21.46 20.10
C LEU A 754 5.77 -22.66 20.32
N HIS A 755 5.82 -23.65 19.43
CA HIS A 755 6.54 -24.92 19.63
C HIS A 755 8.09 -24.84 19.49
N SER A 756 8.68 -23.64 19.40
CA SER A 756 10.06 -23.42 18.94
C SER A 756 11.12 -24.21 19.76
N GLY A 757 11.47 -25.43 19.32
CA GLY A 757 12.65 -26.17 19.79
C GLY A 757 12.50 -27.67 20.06
N ALA A 758 11.29 -28.22 20.25
CA ALA A 758 11.12 -29.61 20.70
C ALA A 758 10.79 -30.64 19.60
N GLY A 759 10.47 -30.19 18.38
CA GLY A 759 10.00 -31.07 17.30
C GLY A 759 8.67 -31.77 17.63
N VAL A 760 7.97 -31.34 18.68
CA VAL A 760 6.71 -31.89 19.17
C VAL A 760 5.78 -30.73 19.55
N ILE A 761 4.52 -30.80 19.14
CA ILE A 761 3.42 -29.97 19.62
C ILE A 761 2.53 -30.87 20.48
N ASP A 762 2.34 -30.51 21.74
CA ASP A 762 1.60 -31.33 22.68
C ASP A 762 0.27 -30.71 23.16
N LEU A 763 -0.49 -31.48 23.92
CA LEU A 763 -1.77 -31.03 24.45
C LEU A 763 -1.60 -29.86 25.44
N GLU A 764 -0.45 -29.75 26.11
CA GLU A 764 -0.18 -28.66 27.07
C GLU A 764 0.05 -27.33 26.35
N ASP A 765 0.68 -27.32 25.17
CA ASP A 765 0.74 -26.12 24.30
C ASP A 765 -0.67 -25.63 23.92
N TYR A 766 -1.56 -26.57 23.59
CA TYR A 766 -2.93 -26.26 23.19
C TYR A 766 -3.82 -25.81 24.34
N ASP A 767 -3.67 -26.42 25.51
CA ASP A 767 -4.36 -25.98 26.72
C ASP A 767 -3.86 -24.58 27.16
N ARG A 768 -2.56 -24.28 27.01
CA ARG A 768 -2.00 -22.94 27.23
C ARG A 768 -2.52 -21.90 26.23
N LEU A 769 -2.72 -22.30 24.98
CA LEU A 769 -3.34 -21.44 23.97
C LEU A 769 -4.80 -21.11 24.31
N GLY A 770 -5.47 -21.96 25.08
CA GLY A 770 -6.88 -21.82 25.44
C GLY A 770 -7.84 -22.52 24.48
N GLY A 771 -7.40 -23.61 23.83
CA GLY A 771 -8.21 -24.36 22.87
C GLY A 771 -8.34 -23.70 21.49
N LEU A 772 -9.33 -24.11 20.68
CA LEU A 772 -9.53 -23.59 19.31
C LEU A 772 -9.76 -22.07 19.29
N ALA A 773 -10.62 -21.58 20.20
CA ALA A 773 -10.98 -20.17 20.26
C ALA A 773 -9.87 -19.29 20.87
N GLY A 774 -8.99 -19.87 21.69
CA GLY A 774 -7.97 -19.13 22.42
C GLY A 774 -7.00 -18.35 21.53
N ALA A 775 -6.71 -18.85 20.32
CA ALA A 775 -5.89 -18.15 19.35
C ALA A 775 -6.55 -16.87 18.78
N LEU A 776 -7.88 -16.91 18.54
CA LEU A 776 -8.63 -15.72 18.16
C LEU A 776 -8.74 -14.73 19.33
N VAL A 777 -8.92 -15.22 20.55
CA VAL A 777 -8.94 -14.39 21.76
C VAL A 777 -7.62 -13.67 21.93
N GLY A 778 -6.49 -14.36 21.78
CA GLY A 778 -5.16 -13.74 21.83
C GLY A 778 -4.99 -12.62 20.80
N ARG A 779 -5.49 -12.80 19.57
CA ARG A 779 -5.50 -11.76 18.55
C ARG A 779 -6.42 -10.59 18.90
N ALA A 780 -7.59 -10.87 19.47
CA ALA A 780 -8.53 -9.85 19.91
C ALA A 780 -7.98 -9.00 21.06
N GLU A 781 -7.33 -9.63 22.04
CA GLU A 781 -6.66 -8.94 23.14
C GLU A 781 -5.47 -8.12 22.63
N ALA A 782 -4.65 -8.65 21.72
CA ALA A 782 -3.54 -7.91 21.13
C ALA A 782 -4.00 -6.64 20.38
N LEU A 783 -5.10 -6.73 19.61
CA LEU A 783 -5.71 -5.55 18.97
C LEU A 783 -6.21 -4.55 20.02
N ALA A 784 -6.91 -5.03 21.05
CA ALA A 784 -7.45 -4.18 22.09
C ALA A 784 -6.34 -3.45 22.85
N ASP A 785 -5.20 -4.10 23.07
CA ASP A 785 -4.04 -3.48 23.71
C ASP A 785 -3.35 -2.46 22.79
N GLN A 786 -3.25 -2.74 21.48
CA GLN A 786 -2.70 -1.82 20.47
C GLN A 786 -3.54 -0.54 20.32
N LEU A 787 -4.87 -0.66 20.34
CA LEU A 787 -5.80 0.47 20.14
C LEU A 787 -5.88 1.43 21.35
N GLY A 788 -5.40 1.00 22.52
CA GLY A 788 -5.46 1.79 23.76
C GLY A 788 -6.90 2.10 24.22
N LYS A 789 -7.05 2.95 25.24
CA LYS A 789 -8.35 3.16 25.91
C LYS A 789 -9.44 3.70 24.98
N THR A 790 -9.10 4.65 24.10
CA THR A 790 -10.07 5.28 23.18
C THR A 790 -10.51 4.30 22.10
N GLY A 791 -9.59 3.56 21.48
CA GLY A 791 -9.94 2.58 20.45
C GLY A 791 -10.65 1.35 21.02
N VAL A 792 -10.38 0.95 22.27
CA VAL A 792 -11.16 -0.11 22.96
C VAL A 792 -12.62 0.30 23.16
N ALA A 793 -12.89 1.59 23.46
CA ALA A 793 -14.26 2.08 23.56
C ALA A 793 -14.99 2.06 22.20
N GLU A 794 -14.30 2.37 21.11
CA GLU A 794 -14.83 2.20 19.75
C GLU A 794 -15.05 0.73 19.39
N LEU A 795 -14.11 -0.16 19.76
CA LEU A 795 -14.22 -1.59 19.53
C LEU A 795 -15.42 -2.19 20.27
N ARG A 796 -15.68 -1.78 21.53
CA ARG A 796 -16.89 -2.15 22.27
C ARG A 796 -18.16 -1.71 21.54
N ARG A 797 -18.19 -0.46 21.04
CA ARG A 797 -19.34 0.07 20.28
C ARG A 797 -19.55 -0.68 18.96
N LEU A 798 -18.47 -1.02 18.26
CA LEU A 798 -18.52 -1.82 17.03
C LEU A 798 -19.12 -3.21 17.30
N PHE A 799 -18.65 -3.92 18.31
CA PHE A 799 -19.23 -5.21 18.69
C PHE A 799 -20.67 -5.10 19.18
N GLY A 800 -21.05 -4.00 19.83
CA GLY A 800 -22.45 -3.72 20.15
C GLY A 800 -23.36 -3.53 18.93
N ARG A 801 -22.79 -3.20 17.76
CA ARG A 801 -23.52 -3.11 16.49
C ARG A 801 -23.59 -4.42 15.74
N VAL A 802 -22.55 -5.25 15.81
CA VAL A 802 -22.46 -6.53 15.07
C VAL A 802 -22.86 -7.74 15.91
N VAL A 803 -23.38 -7.52 17.12
CA VAL A 803 -23.92 -8.58 18.00
C VAL A 803 -25.35 -8.24 18.37
N SER A 804 -26.21 -9.25 18.32
CA SER A 804 -27.59 -9.19 18.81
C SER A 804 -27.82 -10.23 19.90
N VAL A 805 -29.02 -10.24 20.47
CA VAL A 805 -29.43 -11.22 21.48
C VAL A 805 -30.61 -12.00 20.92
N ASP A 806 -30.49 -13.32 20.84
CA ASP A 806 -31.52 -14.22 20.30
C ASP A 806 -32.72 -14.44 21.27
N THR A 807 -33.66 -15.30 20.87
CA THR A 807 -34.85 -15.65 21.68
C THR A 807 -34.51 -16.34 23.00
N ASP A 808 -33.41 -17.10 23.05
CA ASP A 808 -32.88 -17.76 24.25
C ASP A 808 -32.02 -16.80 25.10
N ARG A 809 -31.98 -15.54 24.69
CA ARG A 809 -31.18 -14.46 25.25
C ARG A 809 -29.67 -14.67 25.11
N ARG A 810 -29.19 -15.49 24.17
CA ARG A 810 -27.76 -15.67 23.92
C ARG A 810 -27.24 -14.59 22.96
N PRO A 811 -26.01 -14.10 23.15
CA PRO A 811 -25.39 -13.23 22.17
C PRO A 811 -25.13 -14.02 20.89
N VAL A 812 -25.53 -13.46 19.75
CA VAL A 812 -25.31 -14.05 18.42
C VAL A 812 -24.80 -12.98 17.47
N GLY A 813 -23.91 -13.35 16.56
CA GLY A 813 -23.45 -12.44 15.53
C GLY A 813 -24.61 -11.95 14.67
N ARG A 814 -24.61 -10.66 14.35
CA ARG A 814 -25.52 -10.08 13.35
C ARG A 814 -24.72 -9.30 12.33
N ALA A 815 -25.26 -9.21 11.13
CA ALA A 815 -24.73 -8.32 10.11
C ALA A 815 -25.27 -6.89 10.35
N ALA A 816 -24.39 -5.89 10.38
CA ALA A 816 -24.73 -4.47 10.51
C ALA A 816 -24.22 -3.68 9.32
N LYS A 817 -24.98 -2.72 8.81
CA LYS A 817 -24.58 -1.92 7.64
C LYS A 817 -23.37 -1.04 7.99
N LEU A 818 -22.43 -0.88 7.07
CA LEU A 818 -21.27 -0.02 7.27
C LEU A 818 -21.69 1.44 7.48
N SER A 819 -22.71 1.93 6.76
CA SER A 819 -23.21 3.29 6.97
C SER A 819 -23.82 3.48 8.37
N GLU A 820 -24.50 2.46 8.90
CA GLU A 820 -25.06 2.44 10.25
C GLU A 820 -23.92 2.55 11.28
N VAL A 821 -22.87 1.74 11.12
CA VAL A 821 -21.71 1.72 12.01
C VAL A 821 -20.93 3.04 11.97
N LEU A 822 -20.69 3.61 10.78
CA LEU A 822 -20.03 4.91 10.64
C LEU A 822 -20.89 6.06 11.21
N SER A 823 -22.20 6.03 10.98
CA SER A 823 -23.12 7.03 11.54
C SER A 823 -23.18 7.00 13.06
N ALA A 824 -22.89 5.83 13.65
CA ALA A 824 -22.72 5.64 15.07
C ALA A 824 -21.35 6.15 15.60
N GLY A 825 -20.61 6.94 14.84
CA GLY A 825 -19.38 7.60 15.31
C GLY A 825 -18.21 6.65 15.56
N ILE A 826 -18.24 5.45 14.97
CA ILE A 826 -17.11 4.51 14.96
C ILE A 826 -16.21 4.88 13.78
N THR A 827 -14.91 5.01 14.02
CA THR A 827 -13.98 5.47 12.98
C THR A 827 -13.66 4.36 11.97
N GLN A 828 -13.39 4.75 10.72
CA GLN A 828 -12.93 3.82 9.67
C GLN A 828 -11.64 3.08 10.10
N ALA A 829 -10.74 3.76 10.81
CA ALA A 829 -9.50 3.16 11.31
C ALA A 829 -9.74 1.99 12.29
N THR A 830 -10.71 2.10 13.20
CA THR A 830 -11.07 1.00 14.11
C THR A 830 -11.71 -0.16 13.35
N ILE A 831 -12.54 0.13 12.34
CA ILE A 831 -13.17 -0.89 11.49
C ILE A 831 -12.09 -1.65 10.70
N ASP A 832 -11.20 -0.93 10.03
CA ASP A 832 -10.10 -1.50 9.25
C ASP A 832 -9.18 -2.34 10.15
N ALA A 833 -8.81 -1.84 11.34
CA ALA A 833 -8.00 -2.59 12.29
C ALA A 833 -8.69 -3.89 12.77
N ALA A 834 -10.00 -3.89 12.96
CA ALA A 834 -10.77 -5.08 13.32
C ALA A 834 -10.90 -6.08 12.14
N ILE A 835 -10.95 -5.58 10.90
CA ILE A 835 -10.92 -6.40 9.67
C ILE A 835 -9.53 -7.01 9.47
N ASP A 836 -8.47 -6.23 9.66
CA ASP A 836 -7.07 -6.66 9.51
C ASP A 836 -6.70 -7.70 10.59
N ALA A 837 -7.16 -7.48 11.82
CA ALA A 837 -7.10 -8.48 12.89
C ALA A 837 -8.07 -9.65 12.67
N ARG A 838 -8.88 -9.63 11.60
CA ARG A 838 -9.85 -10.65 11.23
C ARG A 838 -10.88 -10.98 12.31
N LEU A 839 -11.21 -10.01 13.15
CA LEU A 839 -12.29 -10.12 14.13
C LEU A 839 -13.65 -9.79 13.51
N ILE A 840 -13.64 -8.93 12.49
CA ILE A 840 -14.79 -8.56 11.67
C ILE A 840 -14.58 -9.06 10.23
N SER A 841 -15.66 -9.58 9.66
CA SER A 841 -15.79 -9.89 8.25
C SER A 841 -16.68 -8.85 7.57
N VAL A 842 -16.37 -8.55 6.32
CA VAL A 842 -17.18 -7.67 5.47
C VAL A 842 -17.90 -8.53 4.44
N ASP A 843 -19.22 -8.42 4.42
CA ASP A 843 -20.11 -8.96 3.39
C ASP A 843 -20.90 -7.80 2.76
N ARG A 844 -21.89 -8.08 1.90
CA ARG A 844 -22.85 -7.08 1.44
C ARG A 844 -24.28 -7.55 1.53
N ASP A 845 -25.18 -6.62 1.77
CA ASP A 845 -26.61 -6.88 1.81
C ASP A 845 -27.09 -7.43 0.45
N PRO A 846 -27.81 -8.57 0.41
CA PRO A 846 -28.22 -9.21 -0.83
C PRO A 846 -29.22 -8.41 -1.67
N GLU A 847 -29.95 -7.47 -1.07
CA GLU A 847 -30.93 -6.63 -1.76
C GLU A 847 -30.38 -5.23 -2.07
N THR A 848 -29.80 -4.57 -1.07
CA THR A 848 -29.33 -3.17 -1.19
C THR A 848 -27.89 -3.06 -1.68
N ARG A 849 -27.11 -4.15 -1.65
CA ARG A 849 -25.66 -4.20 -1.96
C ARG A 849 -24.78 -3.31 -1.10
N GLU A 850 -25.29 -2.90 0.05
CA GLU A 850 -24.55 -2.10 1.01
C GLU A 850 -23.53 -2.97 1.75
N PRO A 851 -22.29 -2.49 2.03
CA PRO A 851 -21.35 -3.25 2.84
C PRO A 851 -21.92 -3.53 4.23
N MET A 852 -21.82 -4.78 4.68
CA MET A 852 -22.24 -5.22 6.00
C MET A 852 -21.06 -5.78 6.78
N LEU A 853 -20.96 -5.42 8.05
CA LEU A 853 -19.96 -5.91 8.99
C LEU A 853 -20.60 -7.01 9.85
N SER A 854 -19.91 -8.14 10.02
CA SER A 854 -20.32 -9.23 10.91
C SER A 854 -19.11 -9.77 11.68
N PRO A 855 -19.27 -10.32 12.89
CA PRO A 855 -18.17 -11.02 13.56
C PRO A 855 -17.66 -12.16 12.66
N THR A 856 -16.35 -12.34 12.56
CA THR A 856 -15.78 -13.41 11.72
C THR A 856 -16.18 -14.80 12.20
N HIS A 857 -16.37 -14.98 13.51
CA HIS A 857 -16.82 -16.23 14.12
C HIS A 857 -17.51 -15.99 15.47
N ASP A 858 -18.55 -16.78 15.77
CA ASP A 858 -19.34 -16.66 17.00
C ASP A 858 -18.55 -17.04 18.27
N SER A 859 -17.47 -17.83 18.15
CA SER A 859 -16.62 -18.19 19.30
C SER A 859 -15.99 -16.97 19.96
N LEU A 860 -15.82 -15.85 19.23
CA LEU A 860 -15.40 -14.59 19.84
C LEU A 860 -16.39 -14.14 20.92
N LEU A 861 -17.70 -14.33 20.68
CA LEU A 861 -18.76 -13.89 21.60
C LEU A 861 -18.77 -14.73 22.88
N GLU A 862 -18.40 -16.00 22.78
CA GLU A 862 -18.42 -16.95 23.89
C GLU A 862 -17.11 -16.98 24.68
N HIS A 863 -15.96 -16.89 23.98
CA HIS A 863 -14.65 -17.20 24.57
C HIS A 863 -13.79 -15.97 24.85
N TRP A 864 -14.13 -14.78 24.32
CA TRP A 864 -13.37 -13.56 24.61
C TRP A 864 -13.90 -12.90 25.90
N PRO A 865 -13.18 -12.97 27.04
CA PRO A 865 -13.74 -12.56 28.33
C PRO A 865 -14.12 -11.07 28.36
N ARG A 866 -13.29 -10.22 27.76
CA ARG A 866 -13.53 -8.77 27.68
C ARG A 866 -14.81 -8.45 26.92
N LEU A 867 -15.05 -9.11 25.79
CA LEU A 867 -16.29 -8.97 25.02
C LEU A 867 -17.48 -9.56 25.77
N ALA A 868 -17.34 -10.73 26.38
CA ALA A 868 -18.40 -11.32 27.19
C ALA A 868 -18.83 -10.40 28.34
N ASP A 869 -17.89 -9.70 28.97
CA ASP A 869 -18.16 -8.69 29.99
C ASP A 869 -18.90 -7.48 29.40
N TRP A 870 -18.46 -6.95 28.26
CA TRP A 870 -19.17 -5.87 27.55
C TRP A 870 -20.62 -6.25 27.21
N LEU A 871 -20.81 -7.44 26.62
CA LEU A 871 -22.14 -7.94 26.24
C LEU A 871 -23.01 -8.22 27.46
N ARG A 872 -22.43 -8.60 28.60
CA ARG A 872 -23.17 -8.81 29.86
C ARG A 872 -23.61 -7.48 30.46
N ASP A 873 -22.70 -6.50 30.51
CA ASP A 873 -22.98 -5.15 31.01
C ASP A 873 -24.05 -4.45 30.17
N ASP A 874 -24.00 -4.64 28.85
CA ASP A 874 -24.88 -3.95 27.89
C ASP A 874 -26.11 -4.77 27.48
N ARG A 875 -26.35 -5.96 28.05
CA ARG A 875 -27.38 -6.90 27.56
C ARG A 875 -28.78 -6.30 27.42
N THR A 876 -29.20 -5.50 28.39
CA THR A 876 -30.50 -4.82 28.34
C THR A 876 -30.51 -3.76 27.24
N HIS A 877 -29.40 -3.03 27.08
CA HIS A 877 -29.26 -2.03 26.03
C HIS A 877 -29.23 -2.69 24.64
N LEU A 878 -28.52 -3.81 24.46
CA LEU A 878 -28.46 -4.56 23.20
C LEU A 878 -29.83 -5.09 22.77
N LEU A 879 -30.65 -5.56 23.72
CA LEU A 879 -32.01 -6.03 23.44
C LEU A 879 -32.93 -4.89 22.99
N GLU A 880 -32.92 -3.76 23.69
CA GLU A 880 -33.76 -2.61 23.31
C GLU A 880 -33.24 -1.93 22.03
N HIS A 881 -31.92 -1.88 21.86
CA HIS A 881 -31.27 -1.37 20.66
C HIS A 881 -31.61 -2.22 19.43
N GLY A 882 -31.52 -3.55 19.51
CA GLY A 882 -31.94 -4.42 18.41
C GLY A 882 -33.40 -4.20 17.99
N ARG A 883 -34.31 -4.01 18.95
CA ARG A 883 -35.71 -3.67 18.64
C ARG A 883 -35.87 -2.30 18.00
N LEU A 884 -35.07 -1.32 18.41
CA LEU A 884 -35.04 0.01 17.81
C LEU A 884 -34.53 -0.06 16.37
N THR A 885 -33.45 -0.80 16.11
CA THR A 885 -32.92 -1.03 14.77
C THR A 885 -33.95 -1.71 13.87
N ASP A 886 -34.58 -2.80 14.33
CA ASP A 886 -35.63 -3.49 13.55
C ASP A 886 -36.82 -2.58 13.23
N ALA A 887 -37.24 -1.75 14.19
CA ALA A 887 -38.31 -0.77 13.99
C ALA A 887 -37.91 0.33 13.01
N ALA A 888 -36.68 0.83 13.10
CA ALA A 888 -36.12 1.86 12.22
C ALA A 888 -35.96 1.34 10.79
N ASP A 889 -35.46 0.13 10.61
CA ASP A 889 -35.35 -0.51 9.29
C ASP A 889 -36.72 -0.76 8.67
N THR A 890 -37.71 -1.21 9.46
CA THR A 890 -39.09 -1.41 8.97
C THR A 890 -39.73 -0.08 8.57
N TRP A 891 -39.62 0.95 9.42
CA TRP A 891 -40.13 2.29 9.13
C TRP A 891 -39.47 2.90 7.90
N SER A 892 -38.15 2.75 7.75
CA SER A 892 -37.44 3.26 6.57
C SER A 892 -37.79 2.49 5.30
N ARG A 893 -38.07 1.18 5.38
CA ARG A 893 -38.46 0.36 4.23
C ARG A 893 -39.88 0.70 3.75
N ASP A 894 -40.79 1.02 4.67
CA ASP A 894 -42.19 1.34 4.38
C ASP A 894 -42.40 2.86 4.17
N ASP A 895 -41.45 3.52 3.50
CA ASP A 895 -41.48 4.96 3.14
C ASP A 895 -41.81 5.90 4.31
N ARG A 896 -41.30 5.56 5.50
CA ARG A 896 -41.48 6.32 6.73
C ARG A 896 -42.94 6.47 7.17
N ASP A 897 -43.76 5.43 6.99
CA ASP A 897 -45.17 5.40 7.40
C ASP A 897 -45.36 5.88 8.87
N PRO A 898 -46.14 6.96 9.11
CA PRO A 898 -46.46 7.45 10.45
C PRO A 898 -47.10 6.41 11.39
N ALA A 899 -47.72 5.35 10.84
CA ALA A 899 -48.30 4.26 11.64
C ALA A 899 -47.25 3.44 12.41
N LEU A 900 -46.00 3.47 11.97
CA LEU A 900 -44.89 2.71 12.55
C LEU A 900 -44.07 3.51 13.59
N LEU A 901 -44.42 4.77 13.84
CA LEU A 901 -43.77 5.60 14.86
C LEU A 901 -43.86 4.97 16.26
N LEU A 902 -42.80 5.14 17.05
CA LEU A 902 -42.72 4.61 18.41
C LEU A 902 -43.70 5.35 19.30
N ARG A 903 -44.40 4.62 20.19
CA ARG A 903 -45.39 5.19 21.11
C ARG A 903 -45.12 4.80 22.55
N SER A 904 -45.37 5.75 23.46
CA SER A 904 -45.38 5.55 24.91
C SER A 904 -44.11 4.82 25.38
N SER A 905 -44.25 3.66 26.03
CA SER A 905 -43.14 2.92 26.60
C SER A 905 -42.02 2.56 25.61
N ARG A 906 -42.32 2.39 24.31
CA ARG A 906 -41.29 2.12 23.29
C ARG A 906 -40.45 3.36 22.98
N LEU A 907 -41.08 4.54 22.95
CA LEU A 907 -40.37 5.80 22.76
C LEU A 907 -39.53 6.15 23.99
N ASP A 908 -40.08 5.93 25.20
CA ASP A 908 -39.34 6.15 26.46
C ASP A 908 -38.07 5.30 26.52
N ARG A 909 -38.14 4.01 26.12
CA ARG A 909 -36.95 3.14 26.05
C ARG A 909 -35.94 3.62 24.99
N ALA A 910 -36.39 4.10 23.83
CA ALA A 910 -35.50 4.60 22.78
C ALA A 910 -34.78 5.89 23.20
N LEU A 911 -35.48 6.80 23.90
CA LEU A 911 -34.88 8.01 24.47
C LEU A 911 -33.89 7.70 25.61
N GLU A 912 -34.18 6.68 26.43
CA GLU A 912 -33.26 6.20 27.47
C GLU A 912 -31.94 5.69 26.83
N LEU A 913 -32.01 4.94 25.72
CA LEU A 913 -30.83 4.45 25.00
C LEU A 913 -29.96 5.61 24.47
N ASP A 914 -30.58 6.59 23.81
CA ASP A 914 -29.89 7.77 23.28
C ASP A 914 -29.20 8.56 24.41
N SER A 915 -29.91 8.76 25.53
CA SER A 915 -29.36 9.46 26.71
C SER A 915 -28.25 8.70 27.43
N ALA A 916 -28.22 7.37 27.32
CA ALA A 916 -27.20 6.51 27.94
C ALA A 916 -25.86 6.49 27.17
N GLY A 917 -25.76 7.26 26.07
CA GLY A 917 -24.57 7.29 25.22
C GLY A 917 -24.39 6.02 24.39
N VAL A 918 -25.46 5.23 24.23
CA VAL A 918 -25.52 4.17 23.21
C VAL A 918 -25.57 4.91 21.88
N SER A 919 -24.53 4.72 21.08
CA SER A 919 -24.48 5.39 19.79
C SER A 919 -25.64 4.92 18.93
N VAL A 920 -26.45 5.83 18.40
CA VAL A 920 -27.60 5.60 17.51
C VAL A 920 -27.27 5.96 16.07
N SER A 921 -27.83 5.25 15.10
CA SER A 921 -27.63 5.50 13.67
C SER A 921 -28.47 6.69 13.21
N THR A 922 -28.20 7.22 12.02
CA THR A 922 -28.99 8.32 11.45
C THR A 922 -30.47 7.97 11.28
N VAL A 923 -30.79 6.73 10.92
CA VAL A 923 -32.17 6.26 10.73
C VAL A 923 -32.88 6.06 12.07
N GLU A 924 -32.18 5.53 13.07
CA GLU A 924 -32.69 5.37 14.44
C GLU A 924 -32.99 6.74 15.07
N ALA A 925 -32.07 7.71 14.95
CA ALA A 925 -32.26 9.08 15.43
C ALA A 925 -33.43 9.78 14.72
N ALA A 926 -33.59 9.54 13.41
CA ALA A 926 -34.72 10.08 12.64
C ALA A 926 -36.07 9.48 13.11
N LEU A 927 -36.14 8.18 13.37
CA LEU A 927 -37.34 7.52 13.91
C LEU A 927 -37.69 8.08 15.29
N ILE A 928 -36.69 8.22 16.19
CA ILE A 928 -36.88 8.80 17.52
C ILE A 928 -37.42 10.23 17.39
N SER A 929 -36.79 11.07 16.59
CA SER A 929 -37.19 12.47 16.39
C SER A 929 -38.62 12.59 15.87
N ALA A 930 -38.96 11.83 14.82
CA ALA A 930 -40.31 11.82 14.25
C ALA A 930 -41.37 11.31 15.26
N SER A 931 -41.00 10.34 16.09
CA SER A 931 -41.89 9.81 17.14
C SER A 931 -42.12 10.83 18.27
N VAL A 932 -41.09 11.60 18.64
CA VAL A 932 -41.20 12.70 19.61
C VAL A 932 -42.10 13.81 19.07
N GLU A 933 -41.89 14.25 17.83
CA GLU A 933 -42.69 15.30 17.20
C GLU A 933 -44.18 14.93 17.16
N GLU A 934 -44.50 13.68 16.81
CA GLU A 934 -45.89 13.20 16.77
C GLU A 934 -46.51 13.09 18.18
N GLN A 935 -45.75 12.68 19.19
CA GLN A 935 -46.21 12.66 20.58
C GLN A 935 -46.48 14.09 21.09
N GLU A 936 -45.64 15.07 20.74
CA GLU A 936 -45.89 16.47 21.07
C GLU A 936 -47.12 17.02 20.37
N ARG A 937 -47.33 16.67 19.08
CA ARG A 937 -48.51 17.08 18.32
C ARG A 937 -49.80 16.55 18.95
N THR A 938 -49.83 15.26 19.29
CA THR A 938 -50.99 14.61 19.92
C THR A 938 -51.24 15.04 21.36
N THR A 939 -50.24 15.62 22.06
CA THR A 939 -50.43 16.19 23.41
C THR A 939 -50.91 17.64 23.36
N ARG A 940 -50.72 18.35 22.24
CA ARG A 940 -51.18 19.74 22.03
C ARG A 940 -52.59 19.83 21.45
N GLU A 941 -53.06 18.79 20.76
CA GLU A 941 -54.45 18.58 20.33
C GLU A 941 -55.32 18.02 21.47
#